data_AF-A0A0P7B521-F1
#
_entry.id   AF-A0A0P7B521-F1
#
_cell.length_a   1.000
_cell.length_b   1.000
_cell.length_c   1.000
_cell.angle_alpha   90.00
_cell.angle_beta   90.00
_cell.angle_gamma   90.00
#
_symmetry.space_group_name_H-M   'P 1'
#
loop_
_entity.id
_entity.type
_entity.pdbx_description
1 polymer ?
#
loop_
_entity_poly.entity_id
_entity_poly.type
_entity_poly.pdbx_seq_one_letter_code
_entity_poly.pdbx_strand_id
1 'polypeptide(L)'
;MKSNSALALGDVLATAEDRDLIFTALVSLSGVSLTFIQFRNSAWEVGKKPSKRFIKLAASKLPDVAKKDIPVLEKITQPFDELYFMYVQDGANHKGFTKAEVDAINDHTGEQMIFYKPRKKDHDAADVVVESGCHFVLVMKDKENKKKVVVDYVFARPKSEEKVASPALALRNHVLVEREYGVDVIVTRERLFQVGALQQNLAEDEMAMLLDDSQRTKGDGSTSKAALKKTMGPLSISNIGLRFKENKLSVCMDASVVLGPTTLDLLGFSIDLDLSQAKFQGKFDANMIGVSLQGLAVALEKPPLTVAGGLFHEGKYWAGGVDIAWAPWNFMAGGGYGSVPGPNGEFKSAFVLAALDGPLLTLQYATISGVTGGFGYNTAITLPRVEEVPTFPFIQMPKKKELLASGKSGVIEMMESLVESKWFKPQVDEFWVAAGLTVTAFQMLQVKAAVVVNWGKEVRLGIFAVAVADVPSTASPFKIAHVEMGILATINFDKGVAKIEAQLAPSSFILDPSCHLTGGMALYYWFKDGPEQIKGDTVLTVLTLGGYHPAYKPPTQYPNPPRLGIAWSLGPLSITGSAYFAITPKVAMAGVQLHASLTIGVLHAFLDAWADFLINYRPFMFTATAGVAVGVRFTLDKWFVTIHINVQIGARLFLQGPPFKGICHVDFWLFGFDIAFGSQGIVEGPDAISLLEFYCLALQKGSPSSGTTSPVPHLYTCMGGLIPAASSAPVSSALTTNSPPRSLKEGPGSSKDEPAAKEPWRVAAGTFAFAISSVFALSAVSIRYSTDQVGKISKCVPRPQNETSPVFARPMHLQHESLESTLRITITLPPAPKSPQPSKTTDKDGRPNWGISVITDSVPRALWDKYDPSSDPSGGSRALLDSSNPNVTLMTGIKLTSPDPDFSDDKIAPFDTVASQISDVVLKPVALPDAKATPDKSWAPVEPVEPLPENPAKAWKDVQDLWDTPKRGKGAGVKAVEAWASVMEWKCGKGDVFRLPKGMLVFVAGRWILHVDQNIELLFALHYTGG
;
A
#
# COMPACT_ATOMS: atom_id res chain seq x y z
N MET A 1 -42.15 -51.29 -35.24
CA MET A 1 -40.93 -51.64 -35.98
C MET A 1 -41.28 -51.82 -37.46
N LYS A 2 -41.03 -50.81 -38.28
CA LYS A 2 -40.87 -50.93 -39.74
C LYS A 2 -39.57 -50.15 -40.03
N SER A 3 -38.49 -50.85 -40.36
CA SER A 3 -37.20 -50.23 -40.66
C SER A 3 -37.18 -49.81 -42.13
N ASN A 4 -37.30 -48.51 -42.39
CA ASN A 4 -36.88 -47.94 -43.67
C ASN A 4 -35.44 -47.43 -43.49
N SER A 5 -34.48 -48.34 -43.60
CA SER A 5 -33.06 -48.01 -43.66
C SER A 5 -32.70 -47.77 -45.12
N ALA A 6 -32.77 -46.52 -45.59
CA ALA A 6 -32.21 -46.16 -46.89
C ALA A 6 -30.71 -45.93 -46.71
N LEU A 7 -29.90 -46.94 -47.01
CA LEU A 7 -28.46 -46.80 -47.15
C LEU A 7 -28.19 -46.36 -48.59
N ALA A 8 -28.16 -45.05 -48.83
CA ALA A 8 -27.78 -44.52 -50.13
C ALA A 8 -26.25 -44.58 -50.27
N LEU A 9 -25.73 -45.58 -51.00
CA LEU A 9 -24.39 -45.51 -51.56
C LEU A 9 -24.43 -44.49 -52.70
N GLY A 10 -23.84 -43.32 -52.50
CA GLY A 10 -23.75 -42.27 -53.50
C GLY A 10 -22.80 -42.62 -54.64
N ASP A 11 -23.20 -42.24 -55.86
CA ASP A 11 -22.51 -42.50 -57.12
C ASP A 11 -21.07 -41.96 -57.17
N VAL A 12 -20.15 -42.76 -57.71
CA VAL A 12 -18.84 -42.27 -58.21
C VAL A 12 -19.08 -41.71 -59.60
N LEU A 13 -19.48 -40.44 -59.68
CA LEU A 13 -19.66 -39.74 -60.95
C LEU A 13 -18.41 -38.96 -61.33
N ALA A 14 -18.06 -39.15 -62.59
CA ALA A 14 -16.80 -38.77 -63.17
C ALA A 14 -17.09 -37.82 -64.36
N THR A 15 -17.16 -36.50 -64.13
CA THR A 15 -17.26 -35.47 -65.21
C THR A 15 -15.99 -34.65 -65.37
N ALA A 16 -15.45 -34.63 -66.59
CA ALA A 16 -14.09 -34.20 -66.89
C ALA A 16 -13.94 -32.67 -66.82
N GLU A 17 -13.29 -32.20 -65.76
CA GLU A 17 -12.43 -31.01 -65.59
C GLU A 17 -12.39 -30.74 -64.07
N ASP A 18 -11.19 -30.77 -63.47
CA ASP A 18 -10.87 -30.69 -62.03
C ASP A 18 -11.72 -31.54 -61.07
N ARG A 19 -11.30 -32.79 -60.79
CA ARG A 19 -12.04 -33.66 -59.88
C ARG A 19 -11.45 -33.73 -58.49
N ASP A 20 -12.07 -33.01 -57.57
CA ASP A 20 -12.04 -33.34 -56.16
C ASP A 20 -12.73 -34.70 -55.94
N LEU A 21 -12.08 -35.59 -55.18
CA LEU A 21 -12.62 -36.88 -54.78
C LEU A 21 -13.19 -36.74 -53.37
N ILE A 22 -14.52 -36.78 -53.27
CA ILE A 22 -15.27 -36.62 -52.02
C ILE A 22 -15.98 -37.94 -51.72
N PHE A 23 -15.57 -38.59 -50.64
CA PHE A 23 -16.27 -39.75 -50.10
C PHE A 23 -17.12 -39.31 -48.91
N THR A 24 -18.41 -39.59 -48.95
CA THR A 24 -19.35 -39.20 -47.89
C THR A 24 -20.09 -40.44 -47.38
N ALA A 25 -20.11 -40.64 -46.07
CA ALA A 25 -20.92 -41.64 -45.39
C ALA A 25 -21.83 -40.97 -44.35
N LEU A 26 -23.13 -41.23 -44.46
CA LEU A 26 -24.17 -40.61 -43.64
C LEU A 26 -24.95 -41.68 -42.88
N VAL A 27 -25.10 -41.49 -41.57
CA VAL A 27 -25.91 -42.35 -40.71
C VAL A 27 -26.78 -41.46 -39.84
N SER A 28 -28.11 -41.57 -39.97
CA SER A 28 -29.08 -40.81 -39.18
C SER A 28 -29.92 -41.74 -38.31
N LEU A 29 -29.90 -41.52 -36.99
CA LEU A 29 -30.59 -42.32 -35.99
C LEU A 29 -31.30 -41.40 -34.99
N SER A 30 -32.63 -41.32 -35.07
CA SER A 30 -33.52 -40.71 -34.05
C SER A 30 -33.00 -39.42 -33.39
N GLY A 31 -32.66 -38.39 -34.18
CA GLY A 31 -32.21 -37.08 -33.68
C GLY A 31 -30.69 -36.93 -33.51
N VAL A 32 -29.91 -37.96 -33.85
CA VAL A 32 -28.45 -37.91 -33.99
C VAL A 32 -28.06 -38.28 -35.42
N SER A 33 -27.16 -37.52 -36.04
CA SER A 33 -26.57 -37.86 -37.35
C SER A 33 -25.06 -37.90 -37.30
N LEU A 34 -24.46 -38.96 -37.83
CA LEU A 34 -23.03 -39.10 -38.08
C LEU A 34 -22.76 -38.89 -39.56
N THR A 35 -21.85 -37.97 -39.86
CA THR A 35 -21.39 -37.65 -41.20
C THR A 35 -19.88 -37.81 -41.25
N PHE A 36 -19.40 -38.74 -42.06
CA PHE A 36 -17.98 -38.88 -42.36
C PHE A 36 -17.75 -38.39 -43.78
N ILE A 37 -16.80 -37.48 -43.95
CA ILE A 37 -16.36 -36.99 -45.26
C ILE A 37 -14.85 -37.18 -45.36
N GLN A 38 -14.41 -37.74 -46.48
CA GLN A 38 -13.00 -37.78 -46.85
C GLN A 38 -12.85 -37.05 -48.18
N PHE A 39 -12.07 -35.97 -48.15
CA PHE A 39 -11.84 -35.08 -49.28
C PHE A 39 -10.40 -35.24 -49.77
N ARG A 40 -10.21 -35.36 -51.08
CA ARG A 40 -8.90 -35.38 -51.73
C ARG A 40 -8.98 -34.68 -53.07
N ASN A 41 -8.17 -33.64 -53.25
CA ASN A 41 -7.97 -33.09 -54.58
C ASN A 41 -7.04 -34.02 -55.40
N SER A 42 -7.41 -34.32 -56.64
CA SER A 42 -6.64 -35.22 -57.51
C SER A 42 -5.27 -34.68 -57.94
N ALA A 43 -5.04 -33.36 -57.85
CA ALA A 43 -3.74 -32.73 -58.09
C ALA A 43 -2.74 -32.92 -56.92
N TRP A 44 -3.17 -33.49 -55.78
CA TRP A 44 -2.29 -33.72 -54.64
C TRP A 44 -1.44 -34.99 -54.83
N GLU A 45 -0.11 -34.87 -54.65
CA GLU A 45 0.81 -36.01 -54.71
C GLU A 45 0.44 -37.10 -53.70
N VAL A 46 0.32 -38.34 -54.18
CA VAL A 46 0.05 -39.54 -53.38
C VAL A 46 1.27 -39.81 -52.48
N GLY A 47 1.06 -39.84 -51.16
CA GLY A 47 2.12 -40.05 -50.15
C GLY A 47 2.67 -38.78 -49.48
N LYS A 48 2.64 -37.61 -50.14
CA LYS A 48 3.08 -36.33 -49.52
C LYS A 48 1.94 -35.47 -48.99
N LYS A 49 0.76 -35.53 -49.61
CA LYS A 49 -0.44 -34.83 -49.14
C LYS A 49 -1.58 -35.85 -48.96
N PRO A 50 -1.83 -36.33 -47.73
CA PRO A 50 -2.92 -37.26 -47.47
C PRO A 50 -4.28 -36.60 -47.70
N SER A 51 -5.33 -37.41 -47.87
CA SER A 51 -6.71 -36.92 -47.89
C SER A 51 -7.06 -36.24 -46.56
N LYS A 52 -7.83 -35.16 -46.62
CA LYS A 52 -8.40 -34.55 -45.42
C LYS A 52 -9.64 -35.33 -45.01
N ARG A 53 -9.86 -35.47 -43.71
CA ARG A 53 -11.00 -36.21 -43.15
C ARG A 53 -11.78 -35.32 -42.21
N PHE A 54 -13.08 -35.59 -42.17
CA PHE A 54 -14.07 -34.86 -41.42
C PHE A 54 -15.04 -35.88 -40.82
N ILE A 55 -15.26 -35.78 -39.51
CA ILE A 55 -16.32 -36.51 -38.81
C ILE A 55 -17.18 -35.47 -38.13
N LYS A 56 -18.48 -35.44 -38.42
CA LYS A 56 -19.48 -34.63 -37.74
C LYS A 56 -20.49 -35.54 -37.06
N LEU A 57 -20.63 -35.41 -35.75
CA LEU A 57 -21.68 -36.02 -34.97
C LEU A 57 -22.62 -34.90 -34.50
N ALA A 58 -23.80 -34.81 -35.11
CA ALA A 58 -24.80 -33.79 -34.77
C ALA A 58 -25.91 -34.37 -33.92
N ALA A 59 -26.33 -33.61 -32.92
CA ALA A 59 -27.53 -33.84 -32.13
C ALA A 59 -28.49 -32.68 -32.37
N SER A 60 -29.68 -32.98 -32.89
CA SER A 60 -30.72 -31.98 -33.17
C SER A 60 -31.72 -31.83 -32.02
N LYS A 61 -31.72 -32.76 -31.06
CA LYS A 61 -32.60 -32.72 -29.89
C LYS A 61 -31.86 -33.19 -28.63
N LEU A 62 -31.80 -32.34 -27.61
CA LEU A 62 -31.36 -32.75 -26.27
C LEU A 62 -32.45 -33.63 -25.58
N PRO A 63 -32.08 -34.52 -24.65
CA PRO A 63 -33.04 -35.22 -23.80
C PRO A 63 -33.97 -34.22 -23.09
N ASP A 64 -35.28 -34.51 -23.05
CA ASP A 64 -36.24 -33.67 -22.33
C ASP A 64 -35.92 -33.69 -20.82
N VAL A 65 -35.57 -32.55 -20.23
CA VAL A 65 -35.39 -32.41 -18.77
C VAL A 65 -36.76 -32.48 -18.12
N ALA A 66 -36.96 -33.43 -17.18
CA ALA A 66 -38.27 -33.69 -16.60
C ALA A 66 -38.72 -32.57 -15.66
N LYS A 67 -40.04 -32.35 -15.57
CA LYS A 67 -40.69 -31.35 -14.70
C LYS A 67 -40.29 -31.46 -13.21
N LYS A 68 -39.78 -32.62 -12.78
CA LYS A 68 -39.38 -32.89 -11.40
C LYS A 68 -38.05 -32.20 -11.03
N ASP A 69 -37.24 -31.82 -12.02
CA ASP A 69 -35.85 -31.40 -11.81
C ASP A 69 -35.70 -29.87 -11.73
N ILE A 70 -36.62 -29.08 -12.30
CA ILE A 70 -36.62 -27.59 -12.23
C ILE A 70 -38.07 -27.06 -12.09
N PRO A 71 -38.59 -26.90 -10.86
CA PRO A 71 -40.01 -26.61 -10.60
C PRO A 71 -40.56 -25.30 -11.19
N VAL A 72 -39.70 -24.32 -11.48
CA VAL A 72 -40.09 -22.97 -11.94
C VAL A 72 -40.24 -22.90 -13.46
N LEU A 73 -39.65 -23.82 -14.22
CA LEU A 73 -39.69 -23.84 -15.68
C LEU A 73 -40.47 -25.08 -16.14
N GLU A 74 -41.69 -24.89 -16.65
CA GLU A 74 -42.56 -26.01 -17.08
C GLU A 74 -41.91 -26.90 -18.14
N LYS A 75 -41.14 -26.30 -19.06
CA LYS A 75 -40.35 -26.99 -20.08
C LYS A 75 -39.20 -26.09 -20.55
N ILE A 76 -37.95 -26.51 -20.35
CA ILE A 76 -36.80 -25.84 -20.99
C ILE A 76 -36.80 -26.23 -22.46
N THR A 77 -37.10 -25.27 -23.33
CA THR A 77 -37.00 -25.44 -24.78
C THR A 77 -35.54 -25.23 -25.18
N GLN A 78 -35.00 -26.14 -26.00
CA GLN A 78 -33.60 -26.13 -26.43
C GLN A 78 -33.21 -24.75 -27.00
N PRO A 79 -32.14 -24.11 -26.50
CA PRO A 79 -31.81 -22.73 -26.89
C PRO A 79 -31.22 -22.63 -28.31
N PHE A 80 -30.79 -23.74 -28.90
CA PHE A 80 -30.17 -23.86 -30.22
C PHE A 80 -30.83 -24.91 -31.11
N ASP A 81 -30.66 -24.83 -32.43
CA ASP A 81 -31.30 -25.74 -33.38
C ASP A 81 -30.49 -27.03 -33.62
N GLU A 82 -29.16 -26.93 -33.59
CA GLU A 82 -28.25 -28.06 -33.81
C GLU A 82 -26.95 -27.84 -33.02
N LEU A 83 -26.52 -28.87 -32.28
CA LEU A 83 -25.19 -28.94 -31.67
C LEU A 83 -24.44 -30.09 -32.34
N TYR A 84 -23.23 -29.86 -32.83
CA TYR A 84 -22.42 -30.94 -33.36
C TYR A 84 -20.99 -30.92 -32.84
N PHE A 85 -20.50 -32.12 -32.54
CA PHE A 85 -19.08 -32.39 -32.43
C PHE A 85 -18.53 -32.61 -33.82
N MET A 86 -17.40 -31.98 -34.11
CA MET A 86 -16.72 -32.10 -35.39
C MET A 86 -15.25 -32.41 -35.16
N TYR A 87 -14.73 -33.45 -35.79
CA TYR A 87 -13.31 -33.76 -35.81
C TYR A 87 -12.78 -33.55 -37.23
N VAL A 88 -11.72 -32.75 -37.32
CA VAL A 88 -11.11 -32.33 -38.58
C VAL A 88 -9.66 -32.74 -38.58
N GLN A 89 -9.29 -33.51 -39.59
CA GLN A 89 -7.94 -33.98 -39.80
C GLN A 89 -7.43 -33.50 -41.15
N ASP A 90 -6.45 -32.59 -41.13
CA ASP A 90 -5.60 -32.29 -42.27
C ASP A 90 -4.32 -33.13 -42.15
N GLY A 91 -4.16 -34.10 -43.06
CA GLY A 91 -3.02 -35.01 -43.06
C GLY A 91 -1.71 -34.40 -43.56
N ALA A 92 -1.74 -33.21 -44.19
CA ALA A 92 -0.55 -32.62 -44.81
C ALA A 92 0.10 -31.55 -43.94
N ASN A 93 -0.66 -30.50 -43.59
CA ASN A 93 -0.12 -29.31 -42.90
C ASN A 93 -0.74 -29.07 -41.52
N HIS A 94 -1.66 -29.94 -41.08
CA HIS A 94 -2.44 -29.80 -39.85
C HIS A 94 -3.17 -28.45 -39.70
N LYS A 95 -3.43 -27.73 -40.80
CA LYS A 95 -4.04 -26.40 -40.75
C LYS A 95 -5.57 -26.48 -40.77
N GLY A 96 -6.15 -27.42 -41.52
CA GLY A 96 -7.60 -27.62 -41.64
C GLY A 96 -8.11 -27.49 -43.08
N PHE A 97 -9.40 -27.19 -43.24
CA PHE A 97 -10.07 -26.98 -44.53
C PHE A 97 -10.13 -25.50 -44.92
N THR A 98 -9.82 -25.22 -46.18
CA THR A 98 -9.92 -23.90 -46.81
C THR A 98 -11.34 -23.61 -47.31
N LYS A 99 -11.65 -22.34 -47.57
CA LYS A 99 -12.97 -21.93 -48.06
C LYS A 99 -13.36 -22.67 -49.33
N ALA A 100 -12.46 -22.74 -50.31
CA ALA A 100 -12.73 -23.45 -51.57
C ALA A 100 -13.01 -24.94 -51.35
N GLU A 101 -12.29 -25.58 -50.43
CA GLU A 101 -12.53 -27.00 -50.10
C GLU A 101 -13.86 -27.19 -49.37
N VAL A 102 -14.25 -26.28 -48.46
CA VAL A 102 -15.55 -26.33 -47.78
C VAL A 102 -16.70 -26.07 -48.74
N ASP A 103 -16.56 -25.11 -49.66
CA ASP A 103 -17.56 -24.82 -50.69
C ASP A 103 -17.75 -26.04 -51.60
N ALA A 104 -16.65 -26.65 -52.08
CA ALA A 104 -16.70 -27.87 -52.89
C ALA A 104 -17.37 -29.05 -52.17
N ILE A 105 -17.14 -29.20 -50.85
CA ILE A 105 -17.82 -30.22 -50.04
C ILE A 105 -19.31 -29.89 -49.87
N ASN A 106 -19.66 -28.64 -49.61
CA ASN A 106 -21.03 -28.19 -49.36
C ASN A 106 -21.92 -28.30 -50.61
N ASP A 107 -21.36 -28.06 -51.79
CA ASP A 107 -22.06 -28.24 -53.07
C ASP A 107 -22.53 -29.69 -53.30
N HIS A 108 -21.90 -30.67 -52.64
CA HIS A 108 -22.14 -32.10 -52.83
C HIS A 108 -22.78 -32.82 -51.62
N THR A 109 -22.99 -32.14 -50.49
CA THR A 109 -23.45 -32.76 -49.23
C THR A 109 -24.90 -32.46 -48.85
N GLY A 110 -25.65 -31.71 -49.67
CA GLY A 110 -27.10 -31.49 -49.49
C GLY A 110 -27.44 -30.84 -48.15
N GLU A 111 -28.34 -31.42 -47.34
CA GLU A 111 -28.73 -30.88 -46.01
C GLU A 111 -27.64 -31.01 -44.93
N GLN A 112 -26.54 -31.73 -45.21
CA GLN A 112 -25.45 -32.04 -44.28
C GLN A 112 -24.23 -31.13 -44.45
N MET A 113 -24.45 -29.86 -44.82
CA MET A 113 -23.38 -28.87 -45.01
C MET A 113 -22.50 -28.67 -43.77
N ILE A 114 -21.23 -28.40 -44.02
CA ILE A 114 -20.24 -27.90 -43.09
C ILE A 114 -20.48 -26.40 -42.93
N PHE A 115 -21.07 -26.02 -41.80
CA PHE A 115 -21.17 -24.61 -41.40
C PHE A 115 -19.95 -24.25 -40.55
N TYR A 116 -19.40 -23.06 -40.77
CA TYR A 116 -18.30 -22.51 -39.98
C TYR A 116 -18.61 -21.06 -39.55
N LYS A 117 -17.95 -20.59 -38.50
CA LYS A 117 -18.09 -19.21 -38.04
C LYS A 117 -17.11 -18.32 -38.82
N PRO A 118 -17.58 -17.34 -39.62
CA PRO A 118 -16.69 -16.46 -40.35
C PRO A 118 -15.82 -15.64 -39.39
N ARG A 119 -14.50 -15.66 -39.57
CA ARG A 119 -13.53 -14.93 -38.73
C ARG A 119 -13.17 -13.55 -39.27
N LYS A 120 -13.43 -13.30 -40.54
CA LYS A 120 -13.27 -12.03 -41.26
C LYS A 120 -14.50 -11.74 -42.11
N LYS A 121 -14.64 -10.49 -42.56
CA LYS A 121 -15.79 -10.01 -43.34
C LYS A 121 -15.89 -10.71 -44.70
N ASP A 122 -14.74 -10.94 -45.33
CA ASP A 122 -14.58 -11.73 -46.56
C ASP A 122 -13.43 -12.73 -46.37
N HIS A 123 -13.54 -13.92 -46.97
CA HIS A 123 -12.49 -14.94 -46.97
C HIS A 123 -12.14 -15.26 -48.42
N ASP A 124 -10.84 -15.33 -48.71
CA ASP A 124 -10.31 -15.77 -49.99
C ASP A 124 -10.44 -17.30 -50.12
N ALA A 125 -10.37 -17.82 -51.35
CA ALA A 125 -10.49 -19.26 -51.64
C ALA A 125 -9.49 -20.12 -50.85
N ALA A 126 -8.29 -19.58 -50.58
CA ALA A 126 -7.21 -20.27 -49.88
C ALA A 126 -7.26 -20.11 -48.34
N ASP A 127 -8.16 -19.28 -47.80
CA ASP A 127 -8.23 -19.05 -46.36
C ASP A 127 -8.76 -20.29 -45.64
N VAL A 128 -8.09 -20.69 -44.55
CA VAL A 128 -8.57 -21.76 -43.66
C VAL A 128 -9.81 -21.28 -42.91
N VAL A 129 -10.94 -21.93 -43.15
CA VAL A 129 -12.24 -21.58 -42.55
C VAL A 129 -12.66 -22.57 -41.47
N VAL A 130 -12.13 -23.79 -41.50
CA VAL A 130 -12.32 -24.83 -40.48
C VAL A 130 -10.95 -25.38 -40.09
N GLU A 131 -10.53 -25.18 -38.83
CA GLU A 131 -9.21 -25.61 -38.35
C GLU A 131 -9.11 -27.13 -38.16
N SER A 132 -7.90 -27.67 -38.03
CA SER A 132 -7.71 -29.08 -37.61
C SER A 132 -7.81 -29.22 -36.08
N GLY A 133 -8.43 -30.30 -35.63
CA GLY A 133 -8.66 -30.58 -34.22
C GLY A 133 -10.07 -31.08 -33.95
N CYS A 134 -10.47 -31.03 -32.69
CA CYS A 134 -11.83 -31.29 -32.26
C CYS A 134 -12.58 -29.96 -32.12
N HIS A 135 -13.83 -29.93 -32.54
CA HIS A 135 -14.69 -28.76 -32.53
C HIS A 135 -15.99 -29.10 -31.85
N PHE A 136 -16.49 -28.21 -31.00
CA PHE A 136 -17.91 -28.16 -30.68
C PHE A 136 -18.53 -26.94 -31.33
N VAL A 137 -19.55 -27.17 -32.16
CA VAL A 137 -20.17 -26.14 -32.97
C VAL A 137 -21.66 -26.05 -32.67
N LEU A 138 -22.12 -24.82 -32.51
CA LEU A 138 -23.47 -24.49 -32.08
C LEU A 138 -24.13 -23.67 -33.18
N VAL A 139 -25.16 -24.24 -33.82
CA VAL A 139 -25.85 -23.68 -34.98
C VAL A 139 -27.26 -23.28 -34.63
N MET A 140 -27.66 -22.12 -35.14
CA MET A 140 -29.01 -21.60 -35.02
C MET A 140 -29.54 -21.12 -36.36
N LYS A 141 -30.86 -21.12 -36.51
CA LYS A 141 -31.52 -20.51 -37.65
C LYS A 141 -31.69 -19.01 -37.41
N ASP A 142 -31.40 -18.20 -38.42
CA ASP A 142 -31.65 -16.76 -38.40
C ASP A 142 -33.12 -16.42 -38.66
N LYS A 143 -33.45 -15.12 -38.75
CA LYS A 143 -34.81 -14.64 -39.01
C LYS A 143 -35.36 -15.07 -40.38
N GLU A 144 -34.49 -15.46 -41.31
CA GLU A 144 -34.84 -15.99 -42.63
C GLU A 144 -34.87 -17.53 -42.66
N ASN A 145 -34.79 -18.18 -41.49
CA ASN A 145 -34.75 -19.63 -41.31
C ASN A 145 -33.47 -20.29 -41.89
N LYS A 146 -32.39 -19.53 -42.14
CA LYS A 146 -31.09 -20.04 -42.60
C LYS A 146 -30.19 -20.42 -41.43
N LYS A 147 -29.53 -21.59 -41.50
CA LYS A 147 -28.59 -22.07 -40.48
C LYS A 147 -27.33 -21.18 -40.44
N LYS A 148 -26.94 -20.75 -39.25
CA LYS A 148 -25.75 -19.92 -38.97
C LYS A 148 -25.00 -20.45 -37.75
N VAL A 149 -23.68 -20.57 -37.86
CA VAL A 149 -22.82 -20.90 -36.72
C VAL A 149 -22.70 -19.71 -35.77
N VAL A 150 -22.97 -19.95 -34.50
CA VAL A 150 -22.91 -18.91 -33.46
C VAL A 150 -21.68 -19.12 -32.57
N VAL A 151 -21.36 -20.38 -32.24
CA VAL A 151 -20.15 -20.77 -31.51
C VAL A 151 -19.44 -21.87 -32.28
N ASP A 152 -18.12 -21.75 -32.44
CA ASP A 152 -17.22 -22.78 -32.92
C ASP A 152 -16.03 -22.83 -31.96
N TYR A 153 -16.02 -23.83 -31.08
CA TYR A 153 -15.01 -24.00 -30.04
C TYR A 153 -14.05 -25.11 -30.43
N VAL A 154 -12.81 -24.72 -30.77
CA VAL A 154 -11.75 -25.64 -31.22
C VAL A 154 -10.87 -26.04 -30.05
N PHE A 155 -10.71 -27.34 -29.83
CA PHE A 155 -9.86 -27.94 -28.81
C PHE A 155 -9.08 -29.13 -29.37
N ALA A 156 -8.11 -29.65 -28.61
CA ALA A 156 -7.27 -30.79 -29.02
C ALA A 156 -6.62 -30.60 -30.41
N ARG A 157 -6.04 -29.42 -30.65
CA ARG A 157 -5.33 -29.10 -31.90
C ARG A 157 -4.12 -30.03 -32.11
N PRO A 158 -3.79 -30.42 -33.35
CA PRO A 158 -2.58 -31.17 -33.64
C PRO A 158 -1.34 -30.40 -33.17
N LYS A 159 -0.34 -31.08 -32.59
CA LYS A 159 0.95 -30.46 -32.28
C LYS A 159 1.60 -30.05 -33.60
N SER A 160 1.85 -28.75 -33.80
CA SER A 160 2.72 -28.29 -34.89
C SER A 160 4.15 -28.76 -34.60
N GLU A 161 4.92 -29.17 -35.62
CA GLU A 161 6.35 -29.40 -35.48
C GLU A 161 7.01 -28.19 -34.79
N GLU A 162 7.70 -28.44 -33.68
CA GLU A 162 8.48 -27.43 -32.97
C GLU A 162 9.52 -26.84 -33.93
N LYS A 163 9.46 -25.53 -34.19
CA LYS A 163 10.62 -24.84 -34.75
C LYS A 163 11.71 -24.82 -33.69
N VAL A 164 12.63 -25.77 -33.78
CA VAL A 164 13.86 -25.79 -32.97
C VAL A 164 14.57 -24.45 -33.16
N ALA A 165 14.91 -23.79 -32.05
CA ALA A 165 15.69 -22.56 -32.08
C ALA A 165 16.98 -22.78 -32.89
N SER A 166 17.46 -21.75 -33.60
CA SER A 166 18.69 -21.89 -34.39
C SER A 166 19.84 -22.39 -33.49
N PRO A 167 20.74 -23.24 -34.00
CA PRO A 167 21.87 -23.74 -33.20
C PRO A 167 22.70 -22.63 -32.54
N ALA A 168 22.77 -21.46 -33.19
CA ALA A 168 23.41 -20.27 -32.66
C ALA A 168 22.70 -19.69 -31.41
N LEU A 169 21.36 -19.69 -31.39
CA LEU A 169 20.58 -19.22 -30.24
C LEU A 169 20.68 -20.20 -29.07
N ALA A 170 20.67 -21.51 -29.35
CA ALA A 170 20.84 -22.55 -28.35
C ALA A 170 22.23 -22.48 -27.69
N LEU A 171 23.29 -22.28 -28.47
CA LEU A 171 24.66 -22.14 -27.97
C LEU A 171 24.83 -20.88 -27.11
N ARG A 172 24.25 -19.75 -27.55
CA ARG A 172 24.31 -18.48 -26.81
C ARG A 172 23.59 -18.57 -25.47
N ASN A 173 22.42 -19.21 -25.43
CA ASN A 173 21.68 -19.42 -24.19
C ASN A 173 22.39 -20.40 -23.26
N HIS A 174 23.06 -21.42 -23.80
CA HIS A 174 23.84 -22.38 -23.00
C HIS A 174 25.03 -21.71 -22.31
N VAL A 175 25.82 -20.90 -23.03
CA VAL A 175 26.95 -20.15 -22.47
C VAL A 175 26.50 -19.13 -21.40
N LEU A 176 25.34 -18.50 -21.60
CA LEU A 176 24.76 -17.57 -20.63
C LEU A 176 24.34 -18.27 -19.34
N VAL A 177 23.71 -19.44 -19.47
CA VAL A 177 23.31 -20.27 -18.34
C VAL A 177 24.51 -20.78 -17.55
N GLU A 178 25.56 -21.26 -18.24
CA GLU A 178 26.80 -21.70 -17.59
C GLU A 178 27.49 -20.56 -16.83
N ARG A 179 27.44 -19.33 -17.37
CA ARG A 179 28.02 -18.14 -16.73
C ARG A 179 27.26 -17.72 -15.47
N GLU A 180 25.93 -17.81 -15.48
CA GLU A 180 25.09 -17.32 -14.38
C GLU A 180 24.92 -18.38 -13.27
N TYR A 181 24.94 -19.68 -13.62
CA TYR A 181 24.60 -20.77 -12.70
C TYR A 181 25.66 -21.88 -12.58
N GLY A 182 26.73 -21.87 -13.38
CA GLY A 182 27.80 -22.87 -13.36
C GLY A 182 27.57 -24.07 -14.29
N VAL A 183 28.65 -24.82 -14.56
CA VAL A 183 28.76 -25.80 -15.66
C VAL A 183 27.91 -27.07 -15.49
N ASP A 184 27.39 -27.33 -14.28
CA ASP A 184 26.66 -28.58 -13.94
C ASP A 184 25.17 -28.39 -13.56
N VAL A 185 24.55 -27.26 -13.90
CA VAL A 185 23.14 -27.00 -13.53
C VAL A 185 22.16 -27.43 -14.63
N ILE A 186 21.29 -28.39 -14.30
CA ILE A 186 20.13 -28.76 -15.12
C ILE A 186 19.11 -27.63 -15.06
N VAL A 187 18.97 -26.88 -16.16
CA VAL A 187 18.03 -25.74 -16.22
C VAL A 187 16.64 -26.20 -16.65
N THR A 188 15.65 -25.94 -15.81
CA THR A 188 14.23 -26.14 -16.12
C THR A 188 13.71 -25.05 -17.05
N ARG A 189 12.70 -25.37 -17.87
CA ARG A 189 12.12 -24.47 -18.90
C ARG A 189 11.67 -23.11 -18.34
N GLU A 190 11.21 -23.07 -17.09
CA GLU A 190 10.80 -21.86 -16.38
C GLU A 190 11.96 -20.92 -16.03
N ARG A 191 13.16 -21.46 -15.77
CA ARG A 191 14.36 -20.65 -15.49
C ARG A 191 14.93 -20.02 -16.77
N LEU A 192 14.82 -20.71 -17.90
CA LEU A 192 15.15 -20.15 -19.23
C LEU A 192 14.27 -18.93 -19.58
N PHE A 193 13.00 -18.94 -19.16
CA PHE A 193 12.07 -17.81 -19.32
C PHE A 193 12.47 -16.57 -18.50
N GLN A 194 12.93 -16.75 -17.26
CA GLN A 194 13.39 -15.63 -16.43
C GLN A 194 14.64 -14.95 -17.00
N VAL A 195 15.57 -15.72 -17.56
CA VAL A 195 16.78 -15.18 -18.20
C VAL A 195 16.44 -14.40 -19.48
N GLY A 196 15.47 -14.88 -20.27
CA GLY A 196 14.98 -14.18 -21.47
C GLY A 196 14.22 -12.88 -21.17
N ALA A 197 13.46 -12.83 -20.07
CA ALA A 197 12.71 -11.64 -19.66
C ALA A 197 13.60 -10.52 -19.07
N LEU A 198 14.81 -10.84 -18.63
CA LEU A 198 15.76 -9.87 -18.04
C LEU A 198 16.53 -9.05 -19.09
N GLN A 199 16.48 -9.39 -20.38
CA GLN A 199 17.19 -8.66 -21.44
C GLN A 199 16.26 -7.74 -22.24
N GLN A 200 16.44 -6.42 -22.10
CA GLN A 200 15.69 -5.36 -22.80
C GLN A 200 16.00 -5.20 -24.31
N ASN A 201 16.71 -6.12 -24.97
CA ASN A 201 17.21 -5.93 -26.35
C ASN A 201 16.94 -7.10 -27.32
N LEU A 202 15.87 -7.87 -27.13
CA LEU A 202 15.44 -8.90 -28.10
C LEU A 202 14.47 -8.29 -29.13
N ALA A 203 14.60 -8.70 -30.39
CA ALA A 203 13.71 -8.27 -31.48
C ALA A 203 12.27 -8.80 -31.24
N GLU A 204 11.26 -8.04 -31.63
CA GLU A 204 9.83 -8.35 -31.38
C GLU A 204 9.42 -9.77 -31.84
N ASP A 205 9.99 -10.24 -32.94
CA ASP A 205 9.70 -11.57 -33.50
C ASP A 205 10.20 -12.73 -32.61
N GLU A 206 11.31 -12.52 -31.87
CA GLU A 206 11.87 -13.53 -30.95
C GLU A 206 11.10 -13.57 -29.63
N MET A 207 10.59 -12.42 -29.17
CA MET A 207 9.70 -12.33 -28.02
C MET A 207 8.33 -12.97 -28.31
N ALA A 208 7.82 -12.79 -29.53
CA ALA A 208 6.58 -13.42 -29.98
C ALA A 208 6.65 -14.95 -29.99
N MET A 209 7.80 -15.56 -30.36
CA MET A 209 7.98 -17.02 -30.28
C MET A 209 7.94 -17.56 -28.84
N LEU A 210 8.56 -16.85 -27.89
CA LEU A 210 8.53 -17.26 -26.47
C LEU A 210 7.13 -17.06 -25.85
N LEU A 211 6.42 -16.00 -26.21
CA LEU A 211 5.06 -15.74 -25.72
C LEU A 211 4.05 -16.76 -26.28
N ASP A 212 4.17 -17.18 -27.54
CA ASP A 212 3.29 -18.20 -28.16
C ASP A 212 3.46 -19.58 -27.50
N ASP A 213 4.67 -19.93 -27.08
CA ASP A 213 4.96 -21.22 -26.43
C ASP A 213 4.36 -21.30 -25.00
N SER A 214 4.29 -20.16 -24.29
CA SER A 214 3.69 -20.06 -22.96
C SER A 214 2.15 -20.18 -22.96
N GLN A 215 1.50 -19.82 -24.08
CA GLN A 215 0.05 -19.97 -24.24
C GLN A 215 -0.37 -21.38 -24.68
N ARG A 216 0.55 -22.16 -25.27
CA ARG A 216 0.24 -23.51 -25.80
C ARG A 216 0.36 -24.64 -24.79
N THR A 217 1.03 -24.44 -23.65
CA THR A 217 1.15 -25.48 -22.60
C THR A 217 0.17 -25.34 -21.43
N LYS A 218 -0.73 -24.36 -21.42
CA LYS A 218 -1.90 -24.36 -20.53
C LYS A 218 -3.05 -25.08 -21.22
N GLY A 219 -3.45 -26.25 -20.71
CA GLY A 219 -4.59 -27.01 -21.21
C GLY A 219 -5.83 -26.14 -21.38
N ASP A 220 -6.48 -26.29 -22.53
CA ASP A 220 -7.74 -25.66 -22.93
C ASP A 220 -8.73 -25.58 -21.76
N GLY A 221 -8.92 -24.40 -21.20
CA GLY A 221 -9.94 -24.10 -20.18
C GLY A 221 -10.67 -22.78 -20.42
N SER A 222 -10.39 -22.11 -21.56
CA SER A 222 -11.04 -20.85 -21.92
C SER A 222 -12.46 -21.10 -22.45
N THR A 223 -13.40 -20.22 -22.09
CA THR A 223 -14.80 -20.31 -22.55
C THR A 223 -14.95 -19.51 -23.83
N SER A 224 -15.36 -20.14 -24.93
CA SER A 224 -15.73 -19.39 -26.14
C SER A 224 -17.20 -18.97 -26.05
N LYS A 225 -17.44 -17.70 -25.74
CA LYS A 225 -18.80 -17.10 -25.70
C LYS A 225 -19.16 -16.46 -27.05
N ALA A 226 -20.45 -16.45 -27.36
CA ALA A 226 -21.05 -15.70 -28.45
C ALA A 226 -22.39 -15.11 -28.03
N ALA A 227 -22.74 -13.96 -28.62
CA ALA A 227 -24.01 -13.30 -28.33
C ALA A 227 -25.20 -14.14 -28.79
N LEU A 228 -26.13 -14.37 -27.85
CA LEU A 228 -27.40 -15.06 -28.05
C LEU A 228 -28.48 -14.19 -27.41
N LYS A 229 -28.92 -13.13 -28.09
CA LYS A 229 -29.97 -12.22 -27.58
C LYS A 229 -31.36 -12.84 -27.78
N LYS A 230 -31.73 -13.81 -26.93
CA LYS A 230 -32.99 -14.55 -27.04
C LYS A 230 -33.80 -14.42 -25.75
N THR A 231 -35.05 -14.00 -25.87
CA THR A 231 -35.99 -13.85 -24.76
C THR A 231 -37.12 -14.86 -24.91
N MET A 232 -37.42 -15.59 -23.84
CA MET A 232 -38.36 -16.70 -23.78
C MET A 232 -39.22 -16.56 -22.51
N GLY A 233 -40.35 -15.86 -22.64
CA GLY A 233 -41.17 -15.49 -21.48
C GLY A 233 -40.37 -14.61 -20.51
N PRO A 234 -40.34 -14.91 -19.20
CA PRO A 234 -39.56 -14.14 -18.23
C PRO A 234 -38.05 -14.38 -18.34
N LEU A 235 -37.58 -15.43 -19.03
CA LEU A 235 -36.17 -15.75 -19.18
C LEU A 235 -35.56 -15.01 -20.37
N SER A 236 -34.46 -14.30 -20.17
CA SER A 236 -33.63 -13.68 -21.20
C SER A 236 -32.24 -14.29 -21.16
N ILE A 237 -31.72 -14.71 -22.31
CA ILE A 237 -30.35 -15.16 -22.49
C ILE A 237 -29.67 -14.07 -23.33
N SER A 238 -28.45 -13.70 -22.96
CA SER A 238 -27.66 -12.67 -23.67
C SER A 238 -26.45 -13.27 -24.39
N ASN A 239 -25.82 -14.28 -23.81
CA ASN A 239 -24.69 -15.00 -24.38
C ASN A 239 -24.81 -16.51 -24.16
N ILE A 240 -24.26 -17.29 -25.10
CA ILE A 240 -24.03 -18.73 -24.97
C ILE A 240 -22.59 -19.05 -25.30
N GLY A 241 -21.99 -20.00 -24.59
CA GLY A 241 -20.63 -20.43 -24.83
C GLY A 241 -20.41 -21.88 -24.48
N LEU A 242 -19.27 -22.40 -24.93
CA LEU A 242 -18.83 -23.76 -24.65
C LEU A 242 -17.49 -23.72 -23.95
N ARG A 243 -17.30 -24.64 -23.00
CA ARG A 243 -16.05 -24.87 -22.29
C ARG A 243 -15.86 -26.37 -22.16
N PHE A 244 -14.69 -26.89 -22.52
CA PHE A 244 -14.34 -28.28 -22.27
C PHE A 244 -13.15 -28.32 -21.31
N LYS A 245 -13.35 -28.83 -20.09
CA LYS A 245 -12.29 -28.92 -19.07
C LYS A 245 -12.52 -30.16 -18.21
N GLU A 246 -11.45 -30.90 -17.88
CA GLU A 246 -11.52 -32.07 -16.97
C GLU A 246 -12.60 -33.11 -17.38
N ASN A 247 -12.67 -33.44 -18.68
CA ASN A 247 -13.69 -34.34 -19.27
C ASN A 247 -15.15 -33.86 -19.13
N LYS A 248 -15.38 -32.60 -18.74
CA LYS A 248 -16.71 -31.99 -18.72
C LYS A 248 -16.87 -31.02 -19.88
N LEU A 249 -17.95 -31.20 -20.65
CA LEU A 249 -18.41 -30.22 -21.64
C LEU A 249 -19.48 -29.34 -21.01
N SER A 250 -19.14 -28.09 -20.73
CA SER A 250 -20.05 -27.11 -20.16
C SER A 250 -20.64 -26.21 -21.25
N VAL A 251 -21.97 -26.14 -21.31
CA VAL A 251 -22.71 -25.12 -22.05
C VAL A 251 -22.95 -23.94 -21.11
N CYS A 252 -22.12 -22.91 -21.21
CA CYS A 252 -22.20 -21.70 -20.39
C CYS A 252 -23.22 -20.72 -20.98
N MET A 253 -24.04 -20.10 -20.14
CA MET A 253 -25.04 -19.13 -20.56
C MET A 253 -25.06 -17.94 -19.61
N ASP A 254 -25.16 -16.74 -20.17
CA ASP A 254 -25.45 -15.54 -19.39
C ASP A 254 -26.97 -15.34 -19.45
N ALA A 255 -27.66 -15.61 -18.34
CA ALA A 255 -29.11 -15.69 -18.28
C ALA A 255 -29.68 -14.81 -17.14
N SER A 256 -30.81 -14.16 -17.42
CA SER A 256 -31.57 -13.37 -16.46
C SER A 256 -33.05 -13.70 -16.53
N VAL A 257 -33.75 -13.65 -15.39
CA VAL A 257 -35.20 -13.90 -15.29
C VAL A 257 -35.87 -12.64 -14.74
N VAL A 258 -36.73 -12.02 -15.54
CA VAL A 258 -37.46 -10.81 -15.19
C VAL A 258 -38.90 -11.16 -14.82
N LEU A 259 -39.27 -10.92 -13.56
CA LEU A 259 -40.57 -11.17 -12.97
C LEU A 259 -41.15 -9.86 -12.42
N GLY A 260 -41.79 -9.08 -13.28
CA GLY A 260 -42.34 -7.76 -12.92
C GLY A 260 -41.22 -6.77 -12.54
N PRO A 261 -41.24 -6.17 -11.34
CA PRO A 261 -40.17 -5.29 -10.88
C PRO A 261 -38.93 -6.05 -10.38
N THR A 262 -38.97 -7.38 -10.33
CA THR A 262 -37.86 -8.21 -9.83
C THR A 262 -37.07 -8.81 -11.00
N THR A 263 -35.74 -8.72 -10.95
CA THR A 263 -34.82 -9.36 -11.89
C THR A 263 -33.91 -10.32 -11.13
N LEU A 264 -33.72 -11.52 -11.65
CA LEU A 264 -32.81 -12.55 -11.14
C LEU A 264 -31.73 -12.82 -12.19
N ASP A 265 -30.47 -12.54 -11.88
CA ASP A 265 -29.35 -12.80 -12.78
C ASP A 265 -28.59 -14.07 -12.34
N LEU A 266 -28.39 -15.00 -13.28
CA LEU A 266 -27.71 -16.28 -13.04
C LEU A 266 -26.23 -16.16 -13.47
N LEU A 267 -25.32 -16.03 -12.50
CA LEU A 267 -23.90 -15.83 -12.73
C LEU A 267 -23.18 -17.17 -12.93
N GLY A 268 -22.40 -17.28 -14.00
CA GLY A 268 -21.64 -18.48 -14.31
C GLY A 268 -22.51 -19.73 -14.46
N PHE A 269 -23.75 -19.56 -14.92
CA PHE A 269 -24.66 -20.67 -15.17
C PHE A 269 -24.14 -21.53 -16.32
N SER A 270 -24.00 -22.83 -16.08
CA SER A 270 -23.71 -23.80 -17.13
C SER A 270 -24.41 -25.13 -16.92
N ILE A 271 -24.70 -25.78 -18.04
CA ILE A 271 -25.12 -27.18 -18.09
C ILE A 271 -23.87 -27.98 -18.44
N ASP A 272 -23.42 -28.80 -17.50
CA ASP A 272 -22.20 -29.59 -17.61
C ASP A 272 -22.55 -31.02 -18.02
N LEU A 273 -21.92 -31.52 -19.07
CA LEU A 273 -21.99 -32.90 -19.50
C LEU A 273 -20.68 -33.60 -19.10
N ASP A 274 -20.76 -34.49 -18.12
CA ASP A 274 -19.60 -35.29 -17.70
C ASP A 274 -19.40 -36.48 -18.64
N LEU A 275 -18.31 -36.44 -19.40
CA LEU A 275 -17.97 -37.46 -20.40
C LEU A 275 -17.05 -38.55 -19.85
N SER A 276 -16.65 -38.50 -18.56
CA SER A 276 -15.76 -39.50 -17.96
C SER A 276 -16.35 -40.92 -17.94
N GLN A 277 -17.68 -41.02 -17.88
CA GLN A 277 -18.42 -42.28 -17.82
C GLN A 277 -19.07 -42.65 -19.17
N ALA A 278 -18.84 -41.86 -20.22
CA ALA A 278 -19.49 -42.03 -21.51
C ALA A 278 -18.96 -43.28 -22.24
N LYS A 279 -19.79 -44.34 -22.32
CA LYS A 279 -19.54 -45.51 -23.17
C LYS A 279 -20.32 -45.37 -24.47
N PHE A 280 -19.65 -45.43 -25.63
CA PHE A 280 -20.25 -45.32 -26.97
C PHE A 280 -21.32 -46.37 -27.30
N GLN A 281 -21.48 -47.41 -26.47
CA GLN A 281 -22.40 -48.52 -26.67
C GLN A 281 -23.60 -48.52 -25.69
N GLY A 282 -23.73 -47.51 -24.82
CA GLY A 282 -24.76 -47.44 -23.78
C GLY A 282 -25.72 -46.25 -23.92
N LYS A 283 -26.91 -46.36 -23.30
CA LYS A 283 -27.89 -45.27 -23.19
C LYS A 283 -27.24 -44.06 -22.50
N PHE A 284 -27.45 -42.86 -23.04
CA PHE A 284 -27.19 -41.60 -22.33
C PHE A 284 -27.97 -41.62 -21.01
N ASP A 285 -27.26 -41.64 -19.88
CA ASP A 285 -27.87 -41.56 -18.55
C ASP A 285 -28.05 -40.09 -18.18
N ALA A 286 -29.21 -39.73 -17.63
CA ALA A 286 -29.50 -38.37 -17.17
C ALA A 286 -28.51 -37.92 -16.08
N ASN A 287 -27.91 -38.88 -15.35
CA ASN A 287 -26.88 -38.62 -14.34
C ASN A 287 -25.57 -38.01 -14.90
N MET A 288 -25.39 -37.99 -16.23
CA MET A 288 -24.26 -37.33 -16.90
C MET A 288 -24.45 -35.82 -17.05
N ILE A 289 -25.67 -35.31 -16.82
CA ILE A 289 -26.02 -33.90 -16.94
C ILE A 289 -25.99 -33.27 -15.53
N GLY A 290 -25.01 -32.40 -15.30
CA GLY A 290 -24.95 -31.51 -14.15
C GLY A 290 -25.42 -30.09 -14.52
N VAL A 291 -25.92 -29.37 -13.54
CA VAL A 291 -26.17 -27.93 -13.64
C VAL A 291 -25.29 -27.25 -12.61
N SER A 292 -24.48 -26.28 -13.04
CA SER A 292 -23.64 -25.48 -12.15
C SER A 292 -24.03 -24.01 -12.20
N LEU A 293 -23.99 -23.37 -11.04
CA LEU A 293 -24.23 -21.95 -10.87
C LEU A 293 -23.13 -21.39 -9.98
N GLN A 294 -22.42 -20.37 -10.47
CA GLN A 294 -21.35 -19.71 -9.71
C GLN A 294 -21.91 -18.60 -8.81
N GLY A 295 -23.04 -18.00 -9.17
CA GLY A 295 -23.65 -16.96 -8.34
C GLY A 295 -25.07 -16.61 -8.75
N LEU A 296 -25.72 -15.83 -7.90
CA LEU A 296 -27.07 -15.32 -8.11
C LEU A 296 -27.08 -13.85 -7.70
N ALA A 297 -27.68 -13.00 -8.52
CA ALA A 297 -28.04 -11.65 -8.12
C ALA A 297 -29.55 -11.45 -8.26
N VAL A 298 -30.11 -10.66 -7.35
CA VAL A 298 -31.53 -10.32 -7.27
C VAL A 298 -31.65 -8.81 -7.20
N ALA A 299 -32.47 -8.22 -8.05
CA ALA A 299 -32.78 -6.80 -8.05
C ALA A 299 -34.29 -6.59 -8.02
N LEU A 300 -34.77 -5.67 -7.19
CA LEU A 300 -36.13 -5.19 -7.10
C LEU A 300 -36.11 -3.68 -7.40
N GLU A 301 -36.73 -3.28 -8.50
CA GLU A 301 -36.83 -1.88 -8.91
C GLU A 301 -38.27 -1.40 -8.81
N LYS A 302 -38.60 -0.69 -7.73
CA LYS A 302 -39.92 -0.09 -7.54
C LYS A 302 -39.78 1.27 -6.84
N PRO A 303 -39.54 2.36 -7.60
CA PRO A 303 -39.37 3.70 -7.04
C PRO A 303 -40.47 4.04 -6.01
N PRO A 304 -40.12 4.63 -4.86
CA PRO A 304 -38.80 5.18 -4.49
C PRO A 304 -37.80 4.15 -3.92
N LEU A 305 -38.17 2.87 -3.79
CA LEU A 305 -37.31 1.81 -3.25
C LEU A 305 -36.63 1.02 -4.37
N THR A 306 -35.32 0.86 -4.28
CA THR A 306 -34.58 -0.12 -5.09
C THR A 306 -33.72 -0.97 -4.17
N VAL A 307 -33.80 -2.29 -4.31
CA VAL A 307 -32.97 -3.24 -3.56
C VAL A 307 -32.32 -4.14 -4.56
N ALA A 308 -31.00 -4.23 -4.55
CA ALA A 308 -30.29 -5.19 -5.38
C ALA A 308 -29.15 -5.80 -4.58
N GLY A 309 -28.86 -7.06 -4.82
CA GLY A 309 -27.82 -7.79 -4.11
C GLY A 309 -27.45 -9.05 -4.86
N GLY A 310 -26.30 -9.61 -4.53
CA GLY A 310 -25.81 -10.79 -5.21
C GLY A 310 -24.60 -11.39 -4.54
N LEU A 311 -24.36 -12.63 -4.89
CA LEU A 311 -23.28 -13.43 -4.34
C LEU A 311 -22.78 -14.36 -5.44
N PHE A 312 -21.47 -14.45 -5.58
CA PHE A 312 -20.80 -15.41 -6.45
C PHE A 312 -19.68 -16.12 -5.68
N HIS A 313 -19.29 -17.28 -6.16
CA HIS A 313 -18.14 -18.02 -5.64
C HIS A 313 -17.23 -18.52 -6.75
N GLU A 314 -15.95 -18.57 -6.42
CA GLU A 314 -14.92 -19.25 -7.19
C GLU A 314 -14.14 -20.18 -6.25
N GLY A 315 -14.34 -21.48 -6.42
CA GLY A 315 -13.74 -22.50 -5.54
C GLY A 315 -14.26 -22.38 -4.10
N LYS A 316 -13.40 -21.98 -3.17
CA LYS A 316 -13.74 -21.75 -1.75
C LYS A 316 -13.83 -20.26 -1.39
N TYR A 317 -13.75 -19.37 -2.38
CA TYR A 317 -13.83 -17.92 -2.20
C TYR A 317 -15.20 -17.42 -2.63
N TRP A 318 -15.89 -16.72 -1.72
CA TRP A 318 -17.20 -16.12 -1.95
C TRP A 318 -17.03 -14.61 -2.02
N ALA A 319 -17.76 -13.95 -2.89
CA ALA A 319 -17.83 -12.50 -2.90
C ALA A 319 -19.22 -12.02 -3.32
N GLY A 320 -19.60 -10.86 -2.81
CA GLY A 320 -20.95 -10.35 -2.98
C GLY A 320 -21.08 -8.89 -2.59
N GLY A 321 -22.30 -8.40 -2.73
CA GLY A 321 -22.64 -7.01 -2.47
C GLY A 321 -24.14 -6.77 -2.42
N VAL A 322 -24.51 -5.58 -1.96
CA VAL A 322 -25.87 -5.14 -1.78
C VAL A 322 -25.95 -3.62 -2.00
N ASP A 323 -27.04 -3.16 -2.61
CA ASP A 323 -27.39 -1.77 -2.88
C ASP A 323 -28.86 -1.58 -2.52
N ILE A 324 -29.13 -0.77 -1.50
CA ILE A 324 -30.47 -0.46 -0.98
C ILE A 324 -30.65 1.05 -1.06
N ALA A 325 -31.45 1.51 -2.01
CA ALA A 325 -31.78 2.92 -2.18
C ALA A 325 -33.23 3.19 -1.78
N TRP A 326 -33.43 4.20 -0.95
CA TRP A 326 -34.72 4.83 -0.67
C TRP A 326 -34.50 6.35 -0.72
N ALA A 327 -34.85 6.99 -1.83
CA ALA A 327 -34.48 8.38 -2.09
C ALA A 327 -34.80 9.31 -0.88
N PRO A 328 -33.83 10.11 -0.40
CA PRO A 328 -32.48 10.36 -0.93
C PRO A 328 -31.37 9.43 -0.39
N TRP A 329 -31.70 8.42 0.41
CA TRP A 329 -30.74 7.52 1.04
C TRP A 329 -30.29 6.41 0.10
N ASN A 330 -29.00 6.10 0.11
CA ASN A 330 -28.46 4.91 -0.54
C ASN A 330 -27.44 4.18 0.34
N PHE A 331 -27.68 2.90 0.60
CA PHE A 331 -26.76 2.04 1.34
C PHE A 331 -26.16 1.00 0.40
N MET A 332 -24.83 1.01 0.30
CA MET A 332 -24.06 0.08 -0.53
C MET A 332 -23.08 -0.69 0.35
N ALA A 333 -22.95 -1.99 0.14
CA ALA A 333 -21.88 -2.78 0.73
C ALA A 333 -21.41 -3.87 -0.21
N GLY A 334 -20.13 -4.23 -0.14
CA GLY A 334 -19.52 -5.29 -0.94
C GLY A 334 -18.32 -5.89 -0.23
N GLY A 335 -18.01 -7.13 -0.53
CA GLY A 335 -16.91 -7.83 0.12
C GLY A 335 -16.66 -9.23 -0.39
N GLY A 336 -15.57 -9.82 0.07
CA GLY A 336 -15.18 -11.19 -0.23
C GLY A 336 -14.78 -11.93 1.03
N TYR A 337 -15.01 -13.24 1.06
CA TYR A 337 -14.65 -14.15 2.13
C TYR A 337 -14.36 -15.54 1.58
N GLY A 338 -13.24 -16.14 1.96
CA GLY A 338 -13.05 -17.58 1.78
C GLY A 338 -11.61 -18.03 1.87
N SER A 339 -11.39 -19.28 1.47
CA SER A 339 -10.06 -19.89 1.52
C SER A 339 -9.33 -19.73 0.18
N VAL A 340 -8.12 -19.19 0.25
CA VAL A 340 -7.25 -18.94 -0.91
C VAL A 340 -5.95 -19.74 -0.72
N PRO A 341 -5.42 -20.40 -1.77
CA PRO A 341 -4.12 -21.06 -1.69
C PRO A 341 -3.01 -20.02 -1.45
N GLY A 342 -2.14 -20.28 -0.48
CA GLY A 342 -0.98 -19.45 -0.16
C GLY A 342 0.32 -20.26 -0.07
N PRO A 343 1.46 -19.58 0.16
CA PRO A 343 2.78 -20.22 0.18
C PRO A 343 2.93 -21.35 1.19
N ASN A 344 2.22 -21.26 2.32
CA ASN A 344 2.28 -22.21 3.44
C ASN A 344 0.98 -23.03 3.60
N GLY A 345 0.17 -23.14 2.54
CA GLY A 345 -1.13 -23.80 2.56
C GLY A 345 -2.30 -22.83 2.31
N GLU A 346 -3.54 -23.36 2.38
CA GLU A 346 -4.74 -22.53 2.27
C GLU A 346 -4.89 -21.61 3.50
N PHE A 347 -5.20 -20.34 3.29
CA PHE A 347 -5.50 -19.37 4.34
C PHE A 347 -6.86 -18.72 4.11
N LYS A 348 -7.50 -18.25 5.19
CA LYS A 348 -8.78 -17.54 5.12
C LYS A 348 -8.53 -16.06 4.89
N SER A 349 -9.15 -15.49 3.87
CA SER A 349 -9.11 -14.07 3.53
C SER A 349 -10.53 -13.50 3.58
N ALA A 350 -10.67 -12.29 4.10
CA ALA A 350 -11.93 -11.56 4.17
C ALA A 350 -11.71 -10.07 3.92
N PHE A 351 -12.65 -9.40 3.28
CA PHE A 351 -12.75 -7.95 3.30
C PHE A 351 -14.19 -7.49 3.10
N VAL A 352 -14.53 -6.33 3.67
CA VAL A 352 -15.82 -5.67 3.49
C VAL A 352 -15.61 -4.17 3.31
N LEU A 353 -16.38 -3.58 2.41
CA LEU A 353 -16.48 -2.16 2.14
C LEU A 353 -17.97 -1.77 2.16
N ALA A 354 -18.31 -0.69 2.84
CA ALA A 354 -19.67 -0.16 2.90
C ALA A 354 -19.69 1.36 2.75
N ALA A 355 -20.78 1.88 2.23
CA ALA A 355 -21.06 3.30 2.07
C ALA A 355 -22.54 3.58 2.31
N LEU A 356 -22.83 4.70 2.97
CA LEU A 356 -24.17 5.23 3.16
C LEU A 356 -24.17 6.68 2.69
N ASP A 357 -24.89 6.95 1.61
CA ASP A 357 -25.11 8.28 1.05
C ASP A 357 -26.50 8.79 1.49
N GLY A 358 -26.59 10.08 1.83
CA GLY A 358 -27.82 10.77 2.22
C GLY A 358 -27.55 11.87 3.26
N PRO A 359 -28.51 12.76 3.56
CA PRO A 359 -28.30 13.90 4.45
C PRO A 359 -28.23 13.48 5.94
N LEU A 360 -27.09 12.91 6.36
CA LEU A 360 -26.86 12.36 7.70
C LEU A 360 -26.92 13.43 8.79
N LEU A 361 -26.25 14.55 8.56
CA LEU A 361 -26.23 15.67 9.50
C LEU A 361 -26.12 16.98 8.73
N THR A 362 -27.06 17.90 8.94
CA THR A 362 -27.03 19.23 8.34
C THR A 362 -26.74 20.26 9.43
N LEU A 363 -25.59 20.90 9.36
CA LEU A 363 -25.21 22.09 10.11
C LEU A 363 -25.52 23.34 9.26
N GLN A 364 -25.59 24.52 9.88
CA GLN A 364 -25.94 25.77 9.17
C GLN A 364 -25.06 26.06 7.94
N TYR A 365 -23.77 25.69 7.99
CA TYR A 365 -22.79 25.96 6.94
C TYR A 365 -22.23 24.69 6.28
N ALA A 366 -22.57 23.49 6.75
CA ALA A 366 -22.01 22.24 6.23
C ALA A 366 -22.99 21.06 6.40
N THR A 367 -23.04 20.16 5.42
CA THR A 367 -23.85 18.94 5.45
C THR A 367 -22.95 17.72 5.32
N ILE A 368 -22.97 16.83 6.31
CA ILE A 368 -22.43 15.48 6.19
C ILE A 368 -23.45 14.68 5.39
N SER A 369 -23.05 14.27 4.19
CA SER A 369 -23.92 13.68 3.16
C SER A 369 -23.54 12.24 2.80
N GLY A 370 -22.50 11.70 3.43
CA GLY A 370 -22.18 10.29 3.31
C GLY A 370 -21.10 9.83 4.29
N VAL A 371 -21.14 8.54 4.62
CA VAL A 371 -20.12 7.82 5.39
C VAL A 371 -19.69 6.60 4.60
N THR A 372 -18.42 6.22 4.68
CA THR A 372 -17.92 4.97 4.13
C THR A 372 -16.98 4.33 5.12
N GLY A 373 -16.85 3.01 5.06
CA GLY A 373 -15.93 2.29 5.92
C GLY A 373 -15.70 0.88 5.42
N GLY A 374 -14.63 0.27 5.90
CA GLY A 374 -14.30 -1.10 5.55
C GLY A 374 -13.17 -1.65 6.39
N PHE A 375 -12.98 -2.96 6.31
CA PHE A 375 -11.85 -3.63 6.90
C PHE A 375 -11.44 -4.85 6.06
N GLY A 376 -10.20 -5.27 6.22
CA GLY A 376 -9.66 -6.48 5.59
C GLY A 376 -8.88 -7.33 6.58
N TYR A 377 -9.03 -8.65 6.43
CA TYR A 377 -8.34 -9.69 7.18
C TYR A 377 -7.64 -10.65 6.21
N ASN A 378 -6.32 -10.79 6.32
CA ASN A 378 -5.49 -11.48 5.33
C ASN A 378 -5.78 -11.00 3.89
N THR A 379 -5.85 -9.68 3.75
CA THR A 379 -6.13 -9.00 2.49
C THR A 379 -5.26 -7.75 2.43
N ALA A 380 -4.38 -7.66 1.45
CA ALA A 380 -3.61 -6.46 1.17
C ALA A 380 -4.48 -5.40 0.51
N ILE A 381 -4.30 -4.14 0.92
CA ILE A 381 -4.85 -2.96 0.25
C ILE A 381 -3.75 -2.23 -0.52
N THR A 382 -4.04 -1.91 -1.78
CA THR A 382 -3.20 -1.05 -2.61
C THR A 382 -3.64 0.40 -2.42
N LEU A 383 -2.77 1.25 -1.89
CA LEU A 383 -3.06 2.68 -1.74
C LEU A 383 -2.92 3.38 -3.12
N PRO A 384 -3.83 4.31 -3.48
CA PRO A 384 -3.81 4.99 -4.78
C PRO A 384 -2.64 5.97 -4.90
N ARG A 385 -2.26 6.29 -6.14
CA ARG A 385 -1.51 7.52 -6.45
C ARG A 385 -2.45 8.73 -6.48
N VAL A 386 -1.91 9.96 -6.40
CA VAL A 386 -2.71 11.19 -6.41
C VAL A 386 -3.71 11.27 -7.59
N GLU A 387 -3.30 10.79 -8.78
CA GLU A 387 -4.12 10.72 -9.99
C GLU A 387 -5.25 9.69 -9.93
N GLU A 388 -5.12 8.67 -9.08
CA GLU A 388 -6.08 7.56 -8.95
C GLU A 388 -7.06 7.78 -7.78
N VAL A 389 -6.84 8.79 -6.93
CA VAL A 389 -7.70 9.11 -5.77
C VAL A 389 -9.18 9.25 -6.15
N PRO A 390 -9.57 9.89 -7.28
CA PRO A 390 -10.98 9.96 -7.68
C PRO A 390 -11.64 8.60 -7.95
N THR A 391 -10.84 7.58 -8.28
CA THR A 391 -11.31 6.21 -8.56
C THR A 391 -11.11 5.26 -7.37
N PHE A 392 -10.61 5.77 -6.24
CA PHE A 392 -10.38 4.94 -5.06
C PHE A 392 -11.73 4.53 -4.43
N PRO A 393 -11.96 3.24 -4.07
CA PRO A 393 -13.29 2.76 -3.66
C PRO A 393 -13.88 3.46 -2.43
N PHE A 394 -13.04 3.98 -1.53
CA PHE A 394 -13.47 4.76 -0.36
C PHE A 394 -13.78 6.23 -0.66
N ILE A 395 -13.49 6.71 -1.87
CA ILE A 395 -13.86 8.04 -2.34
C ILE A 395 -15.09 7.95 -3.24
N GLN A 396 -15.05 7.00 -4.17
CA GLN A 396 -16.10 6.80 -5.14
C GLN A 396 -16.34 5.30 -5.30
N MET A 397 -17.43 4.84 -4.68
CA MET A 397 -17.98 3.53 -4.99
C MET A 397 -18.42 3.50 -6.47
N PRO A 398 -18.16 2.42 -7.21
CA PRO A 398 -18.67 2.24 -8.58
C PRO A 398 -20.19 2.46 -8.62
N LYS A 399 -20.70 3.35 -9.49
CA LYS A 399 -22.13 3.72 -9.53
C LYS A 399 -22.84 3.24 -10.80
N LYS A 400 -24.09 2.79 -10.62
CA LYS A 400 -25.10 2.29 -11.59
C LYS A 400 -25.24 2.99 -12.97
N LYS A 401 -24.83 4.25 -13.15
CA LYS A 401 -25.22 5.06 -14.34
C LYS A 401 -24.38 4.80 -15.60
N GLU A 402 -23.15 4.33 -15.46
CA GLU A 402 -22.28 3.89 -16.57
C GLU A 402 -22.61 2.46 -17.04
N LEU A 403 -23.40 1.74 -16.23
CA LEU A 403 -23.54 0.28 -16.25
C LEU A 403 -24.83 -0.22 -16.93
N LEU A 404 -25.82 0.66 -17.17
CA LEU A 404 -27.05 0.30 -17.89
C LEU A 404 -26.85 0.05 -19.39
N ALA A 405 -25.69 0.40 -19.95
CA ALA A 405 -25.35 0.15 -21.35
C ALA A 405 -24.95 -1.32 -21.63
N SER A 406 -24.63 -2.12 -20.60
CA SER A 406 -24.13 -3.50 -20.75
C SER A 406 -25.22 -4.58 -20.67
N GLY A 407 -26.44 -4.24 -20.23
CA GLY A 407 -27.53 -5.20 -20.05
C GLY A 407 -27.36 -6.13 -18.84
N LYS A 408 -26.41 -5.84 -17.93
CA LYS A 408 -26.28 -6.48 -16.60
C LYS A 408 -26.89 -5.59 -15.51
N SER A 409 -27.25 -6.15 -14.34
CA SER A 409 -27.65 -5.33 -13.19
C SER A 409 -26.43 -4.60 -12.60
N GLY A 410 -26.59 -3.31 -12.29
CA GLY A 410 -25.47 -2.45 -11.85
C GLY A 410 -24.79 -2.89 -10.54
N VAL A 411 -25.43 -3.80 -9.80
CA VAL A 411 -24.88 -4.41 -8.58
C VAL A 411 -23.89 -5.54 -8.88
N ILE A 412 -24.07 -6.28 -9.98
CA ILE A 412 -23.13 -7.32 -10.40
C ILE A 412 -21.80 -6.70 -10.82
N GLU A 413 -21.83 -5.64 -11.61
CA GLU A 413 -20.62 -4.95 -12.04
C GLU A 413 -19.94 -4.20 -10.89
N MET A 414 -20.69 -3.70 -9.90
CA MET A 414 -20.10 -3.23 -8.64
C MET A 414 -19.32 -4.35 -7.93
N MET A 415 -19.86 -5.57 -7.87
CA MET A 415 -19.15 -6.73 -7.29
C MET A 415 -17.92 -7.13 -8.11
N GLU A 416 -18.08 -7.30 -9.43
CA GLU A 416 -16.99 -7.64 -10.35
C GLU A 416 -15.85 -6.60 -10.19
N SER A 417 -16.19 -5.30 -10.17
CA SER A 417 -15.22 -4.22 -10.04
C SER A 417 -14.52 -4.13 -8.69
N LEU A 418 -15.08 -4.64 -7.60
CA LEU A 418 -14.45 -4.68 -6.28
C LEU A 418 -13.58 -5.94 -6.10
N VAL A 419 -14.03 -7.08 -6.61
CA VAL A 419 -13.35 -8.38 -6.45
C VAL A 419 -12.21 -8.56 -7.44
N GLU A 420 -12.39 -8.14 -8.69
CA GLU A 420 -11.33 -8.13 -9.71
C GLU A 420 -10.48 -6.85 -9.64
N SER A 421 -10.70 -6.02 -8.61
CA SER A 421 -10.00 -4.75 -8.47
C SER A 421 -8.50 -4.93 -8.21
N LYS A 422 -7.70 -3.95 -8.65
CA LYS A 422 -6.30 -3.82 -8.22
C LYS A 422 -6.16 -3.43 -6.73
N TRP A 423 -7.27 -3.00 -6.09
CA TRP A 423 -7.28 -2.37 -4.78
C TRP A 423 -7.18 -3.38 -3.64
N PHE A 424 -7.78 -4.55 -3.79
CA PHE A 424 -7.82 -5.59 -2.75
C PHE A 424 -7.27 -6.89 -3.28
N LYS A 425 -6.32 -7.50 -2.56
CA LYS A 425 -5.72 -8.79 -2.95
C LYS A 425 -5.58 -9.68 -1.72
N PRO A 426 -6.03 -10.95 -1.76
CA PRO A 426 -5.76 -11.89 -0.67
C PRO A 426 -4.26 -12.00 -0.40
N GLN A 427 -3.84 -11.75 0.84
CA GLN A 427 -2.44 -11.83 1.24
C GLN A 427 -2.35 -12.18 2.72
N VAL A 428 -1.58 -13.23 3.04
CA VAL A 428 -1.36 -13.68 4.42
C VAL A 428 -0.74 -12.56 5.27
N ASP A 429 -1.24 -12.42 6.49
CA ASP A 429 -0.77 -11.49 7.53
C ASP A 429 -0.85 -10.00 7.13
N GLU A 430 -1.78 -9.64 6.25
CA GLU A 430 -2.10 -8.24 5.92
C GLU A 430 -3.49 -7.86 6.40
N PHE A 431 -3.58 -6.71 7.07
CA PHE A 431 -4.78 -6.20 7.68
C PHE A 431 -4.94 -4.71 7.37
N TRP A 432 -6.18 -4.25 7.29
CA TRP A 432 -6.45 -2.82 7.17
C TRP A 432 -7.84 -2.46 7.70
N VAL A 433 -7.99 -1.20 8.08
CA VAL A 433 -9.25 -0.56 8.40
C VAL A 433 -9.32 0.78 7.71
N ALA A 434 -10.51 1.17 7.27
CA ALA A 434 -10.73 2.44 6.60
C ALA A 434 -12.06 3.05 7.00
N ALA A 435 -12.11 4.37 7.05
CA ALA A 435 -13.29 5.16 7.35
C ALA A 435 -13.25 6.47 6.57
N GLY A 436 -14.38 6.90 6.02
CA GLY A 436 -14.46 8.12 5.24
C GLY A 436 -15.79 8.85 5.39
N LEU A 437 -15.77 10.12 4.97
CA LEU A 437 -16.86 11.08 5.10
C LEU A 437 -17.01 11.88 3.81
N THR A 438 -18.25 12.19 3.46
CA THR A 438 -18.59 13.18 2.43
C THR A 438 -19.23 14.39 3.10
N VAL A 439 -18.60 15.55 2.96
CA VAL A 439 -19.04 16.81 3.55
C VAL A 439 -19.24 17.84 2.44
N THR A 440 -20.37 18.54 2.45
CA THR A 440 -20.64 19.67 1.56
C THR A 440 -20.76 20.94 2.41
N ALA A 441 -19.82 21.88 2.26
CA ALA A 441 -19.77 23.15 2.98
C ALA A 441 -20.15 24.34 2.08
N PHE A 442 -20.82 25.34 2.65
CA PHE A 442 -21.26 26.59 2.01
C PHE A 442 -22.06 26.43 0.71
N GLN A 443 -22.59 25.23 0.43
CA GLN A 443 -23.16 24.83 -0.87
C GLN A 443 -22.21 24.99 -2.07
N MET A 444 -20.92 25.20 -1.82
CA MET A 444 -19.90 25.50 -2.84
C MET A 444 -18.78 24.46 -2.84
N LEU A 445 -18.44 23.91 -1.67
CA LEU A 445 -17.29 23.01 -1.51
C LEU A 445 -17.76 21.63 -1.06
N GLN A 446 -17.60 20.62 -1.90
CA GLN A 446 -17.82 19.22 -1.55
C GLN A 446 -16.46 18.53 -1.36
N VAL A 447 -16.28 17.87 -0.22
CA VAL A 447 -15.09 17.08 0.09
C VAL A 447 -15.51 15.65 0.41
N LYS A 448 -14.97 14.69 -0.33
CA LYS A 448 -15.02 13.26 -0.01
C LYS A 448 -13.65 12.86 0.49
N ALA A 449 -13.54 12.34 1.71
CA ALA A 449 -12.26 11.98 2.30
C ALA A 449 -12.33 10.62 3.00
N ALA A 450 -11.26 9.83 2.94
CA ALA A 450 -11.13 8.55 3.61
C ALA A 450 -9.75 8.41 4.25
N VAL A 451 -9.75 7.92 5.50
CA VAL A 451 -8.55 7.51 6.24
C VAL A 451 -8.43 6.00 6.15
N VAL A 452 -7.22 5.51 5.89
CA VAL A 452 -6.87 4.09 5.79
C VAL A 452 -5.67 3.81 6.67
N VAL A 453 -5.76 2.78 7.50
CA VAL A 453 -4.64 2.24 8.26
C VAL A 453 -4.44 0.80 7.81
N ASN A 454 -3.24 0.45 7.35
CA ASN A 454 -2.88 -0.94 7.05
C ASN A 454 -1.67 -1.36 7.90
N TRP A 455 -1.66 -2.61 8.33
CA TRP A 455 -0.57 -3.23 9.11
C TRP A 455 -0.43 -4.70 8.75
N GLY A 456 0.79 -5.23 8.90
CA GLY A 456 1.17 -6.54 8.40
C GLY A 456 2.66 -6.58 8.15
N LYS A 457 3.07 -6.64 6.88
CA LYS A 457 4.48 -6.47 6.50
C LYS A 457 4.98 -5.04 6.64
N GLU A 458 4.10 -4.07 6.37
CA GLU A 458 4.38 -2.64 6.52
C GLU A 458 3.19 -1.95 7.21
N VAL A 459 3.49 -1.02 8.12
CA VAL A 459 2.51 -0.13 8.75
C VAL A 459 2.43 1.16 7.94
N ARG A 460 1.26 1.45 7.37
CA ARG A 460 1.01 2.71 6.67
C ARG A 460 -0.31 3.33 7.11
N LEU A 461 -0.29 4.65 7.19
CA LEU A 461 -1.45 5.51 7.43
C LEU A 461 -1.64 6.39 6.19
N GLY A 462 -2.85 6.45 5.65
CA GLY A 462 -3.17 7.27 4.48
C GLY A 462 -4.46 8.05 4.68
N ILE A 463 -4.48 9.29 4.24
CA ILE A 463 -5.68 10.12 4.06
C ILE A 463 -5.78 10.42 2.57
N PHE A 464 -6.93 10.12 1.98
CA PHE A 464 -7.22 10.33 0.58
C PHE A 464 -8.45 11.20 0.49
N ALA A 465 -8.46 12.19 -0.39
CA ALA A 465 -9.63 13.05 -0.56
C ALA A 465 -9.79 13.57 -1.98
N VAL A 466 -11.03 13.81 -2.38
CA VAL A 466 -11.38 14.64 -3.54
C VAL A 466 -12.15 15.84 -3.02
N ALA A 467 -11.67 17.03 -3.37
CA ALA A 467 -12.34 18.29 -3.11
C ALA A 467 -12.84 18.90 -4.42
N VAL A 468 -14.12 19.24 -4.48
CA VAL A 468 -14.79 19.89 -5.61
C VAL A 468 -15.34 21.22 -5.12
N ALA A 469 -14.89 22.32 -5.71
CA ALA A 469 -15.39 23.66 -5.46
C ALA A 469 -16.11 24.20 -6.71
N ASP A 470 -17.39 24.51 -6.57
CA ASP A 470 -18.23 25.12 -7.60
C ASP A 470 -18.70 26.51 -7.17
N VAL A 471 -18.49 27.51 -8.03
CA VAL A 471 -18.88 28.90 -7.77
C VAL A 471 -19.95 29.35 -8.76
N PRO A 472 -21.11 29.87 -8.31
CA PRO A 472 -21.46 30.25 -6.93
C PRO A 472 -22.02 29.11 -6.06
N SER A 473 -22.38 27.96 -6.64
CA SER A 473 -22.82 26.78 -5.87
C SER A 473 -22.74 25.51 -6.73
N THR A 474 -22.71 24.34 -6.09
CA THR A 474 -22.68 23.03 -6.74
C THR A 474 -23.95 22.72 -7.54
N ALA A 475 -25.08 23.34 -7.20
CA ALA A 475 -26.37 23.17 -7.88
C ALA A 475 -26.58 24.14 -9.07
N SER A 476 -25.72 25.14 -9.22
CA SER A 476 -25.86 26.14 -10.29
C SER A 476 -25.56 25.52 -11.67
N PRO A 477 -26.43 25.68 -12.67
CA PRO A 477 -26.15 25.23 -14.04
C PRO A 477 -25.04 26.06 -14.70
N PHE A 478 -24.86 27.30 -14.27
CA PHE A 478 -23.79 28.20 -14.71
C PHE A 478 -22.75 28.32 -13.61
N LYS A 479 -21.49 28.00 -13.94
CA LYS A 479 -20.36 28.01 -13.00
C LYS A 479 -19.28 28.95 -13.51
N ILE A 480 -18.87 29.89 -12.67
CA ILE A 480 -17.75 30.81 -12.97
C ILE A 480 -16.42 30.11 -12.67
N ALA A 481 -16.40 29.17 -11.73
CA ALA A 481 -15.25 28.34 -11.47
C ALA A 481 -15.71 26.94 -11.07
N HIS A 482 -14.97 25.94 -11.54
CA HIS A 482 -15.06 24.56 -11.12
C HIS A 482 -13.64 24.10 -10.82
N VAL A 483 -13.35 23.76 -9.57
CA VAL A 483 -12.03 23.30 -9.16
C VAL A 483 -12.18 21.94 -8.53
N GLU A 484 -11.67 20.91 -9.17
CA GLU A 484 -11.65 19.54 -8.68
C GLU A 484 -10.20 19.14 -8.42
N MET A 485 -9.91 18.65 -7.21
CA MET A 485 -8.56 18.32 -6.77
C MET A 485 -8.54 17.01 -6.00
N GLY A 486 -7.68 16.08 -6.42
CA GLY A 486 -7.32 14.89 -5.65
C GLY A 486 -6.23 15.24 -4.65
N ILE A 487 -6.34 14.72 -3.42
CA ILE A 487 -5.43 14.95 -2.29
C ILE A 487 -5.05 13.59 -1.70
N LEU A 488 -3.78 13.41 -1.39
CA LEU A 488 -3.20 12.23 -0.77
C LEU A 488 -2.25 12.67 0.34
N ALA A 489 -2.37 12.10 1.53
CA ALA A 489 -1.41 12.27 2.61
C ALA A 489 -1.09 10.91 3.23
N THR A 490 0.12 10.41 3.06
CA THR A 490 0.53 9.06 3.51
C THR A 490 1.75 9.11 4.41
N ILE A 491 1.76 8.28 5.43
CA ILE A 491 2.91 7.99 6.29
C ILE A 491 3.20 6.50 6.17
N ASN A 492 4.42 6.17 5.76
CA ASN A 492 4.95 4.81 5.81
C ASN A 492 6.04 4.75 6.88
N PHE A 493 5.75 4.02 7.97
CA PHE A 493 6.64 3.97 9.13
C PHE A 493 7.89 3.12 8.86
N ASP A 494 7.75 2.02 8.11
CA ASP A 494 8.86 1.12 7.76
C ASP A 494 9.86 1.79 6.81
N LYS A 495 9.36 2.53 5.83
CA LYS A 495 10.19 3.30 4.88
C LYS A 495 10.71 4.60 5.47
N GLY A 496 10.09 5.08 6.55
CA GLY A 496 10.42 6.33 7.19
C GLY A 496 10.12 7.54 6.31
N VAL A 497 8.93 7.61 5.69
CA VAL A 497 8.56 8.75 4.83
C VAL A 497 7.10 9.17 5.04
N ALA A 498 6.89 10.47 5.17
CA ALA A 498 5.59 11.13 5.10
C ALA A 498 5.50 11.96 3.82
N LYS A 499 4.39 11.83 3.09
CA LYS A 499 4.14 12.47 1.79
C LYS A 499 2.77 13.10 1.80
N ILE A 500 2.65 14.32 1.28
CA ILE A 500 1.38 14.97 0.97
C ILE A 500 1.44 15.40 -0.48
N GLU A 501 0.46 15.00 -1.28
CA GLU A 501 0.35 15.32 -2.70
C GLU A 501 -1.05 15.83 -2.98
N ALA A 502 -1.17 16.78 -3.90
CA ALA A 502 -2.47 17.12 -4.47
C ALA A 502 -2.35 17.48 -5.94
N GLN A 503 -3.38 17.21 -6.73
CA GLN A 503 -3.38 17.46 -8.17
C GLN A 503 -4.77 17.85 -8.66
N LEU A 504 -4.80 18.88 -9.51
CA LEU A 504 -6.03 19.33 -10.17
C LEU A 504 -6.47 18.33 -11.25
N ALA A 505 -7.78 18.06 -11.29
CA ALA A 505 -8.39 17.27 -12.34
C ALA A 505 -8.52 18.08 -13.64
N PRO A 506 -8.42 17.44 -14.82
CA PRO A 506 -8.56 18.12 -16.12
C PRO A 506 -9.91 18.80 -16.35
N SER A 507 -10.94 18.42 -15.59
CA SER A 507 -12.27 19.05 -15.56
C SER A 507 -12.25 20.48 -15.01
N SER A 508 -11.19 20.87 -14.28
CA SER A 508 -11.11 22.15 -13.59
C SER A 508 -10.97 23.34 -14.54
N PHE A 509 -11.72 24.42 -14.28
CA PHE A 509 -11.68 25.65 -15.05
C PHE A 509 -11.97 26.89 -14.19
N ILE A 510 -11.57 28.06 -14.69
CA ILE A 510 -11.85 29.36 -14.06
C ILE A 510 -12.32 30.38 -15.09
N LEU A 511 -13.27 31.24 -14.73
CA LEU A 511 -13.94 32.25 -15.56
C LEU A 511 -14.81 31.69 -16.70
N ASP A 512 -14.31 30.72 -17.46
CA ASP A 512 -14.97 30.10 -18.60
C ASP A 512 -14.60 28.60 -18.70
N PRO A 513 -15.53 27.70 -19.10
CA PRO A 513 -15.22 26.27 -19.27
C PRO A 513 -14.08 25.95 -20.25
N SER A 514 -13.76 26.86 -21.18
CA SER A 514 -12.62 26.75 -22.09
C SER A 514 -11.27 27.19 -21.50
N CYS A 515 -11.27 27.71 -20.27
CA CYS A 515 -10.08 28.14 -19.53
C CYS A 515 -9.70 27.07 -18.49
N HIS A 516 -9.02 26.03 -18.96
CA HIS A 516 -8.66 24.87 -18.15
C HIS A 516 -7.51 25.16 -17.18
N LEU A 517 -7.61 24.59 -15.98
CA LEU A 517 -6.59 24.66 -14.95
C LEU A 517 -5.75 23.37 -14.92
N THR A 518 -4.45 23.52 -14.75
CA THR A 518 -3.54 22.41 -14.48
C THR A 518 -2.69 22.71 -13.25
N GLY A 519 -2.21 21.68 -12.56
CA GLY A 519 -1.29 21.89 -11.44
C GLY A 519 -1.27 20.74 -10.46
N GLY A 520 -0.11 20.56 -9.84
CA GLY A 520 0.03 19.69 -8.69
C GLY A 520 0.93 20.29 -7.61
N MET A 521 0.87 19.70 -6.43
CA MET A 521 1.71 20.00 -5.29
C MET A 521 2.20 18.73 -4.62
N ALA A 522 3.38 18.83 -4.00
CA ALA A 522 3.92 17.78 -3.17
C ALA A 522 4.72 18.38 -1.99
N LEU A 523 4.51 17.82 -0.81
CA LEU A 523 5.30 18.03 0.40
C LEU A 523 5.78 16.68 0.90
N TYR A 524 7.09 16.44 0.86
CA TYR A 524 7.71 15.19 1.29
C TYR A 524 8.58 15.45 2.51
N TYR A 525 8.52 14.53 3.47
CA TYR A 525 9.32 14.53 4.68
C TYR A 525 9.88 13.12 4.93
N TRP A 526 11.20 13.00 5.08
CA TRP A 526 11.88 11.73 5.33
C TRP A 526 12.30 11.64 6.80
N PHE A 527 11.86 10.59 7.48
CA PHE A 527 12.16 10.31 8.87
C PHE A 527 13.63 9.96 9.02
N LYS A 528 14.25 10.52 10.07
CA LYS A 528 15.62 10.24 10.45
C LYS A 528 15.87 8.72 10.55
N ASP A 529 16.97 8.27 9.95
CA ASP A 529 17.41 6.87 9.89
C ASP A 529 16.45 5.93 9.13
N GLY A 530 15.49 6.47 8.37
CA GLY A 530 14.56 5.69 7.54
C GLY A 530 15.24 5.01 6.35
N PRO A 531 14.82 3.82 5.91
CA PRO A 531 15.41 3.10 4.77
C PRO A 531 15.36 3.84 3.43
N GLU A 532 14.35 4.70 3.21
CA GLU A 532 14.28 5.56 2.01
C GLU A 532 15.12 6.84 2.14
N GLN A 533 15.85 7.04 3.24
CA GLN A 533 16.89 8.06 3.30
C GLN A 533 18.11 7.62 2.48
N ILE A 534 18.60 8.49 1.61
CA ILE A 534 19.89 8.27 0.94
C ILE A 534 20.99 8.35 2.01
N LYS A 535 21.82 7.30 2.13
CA LYS A 535 22.99 7.30 3.03
C LYS A 535 23.90 8.49 2.68
N GLY A 536 24.02 9.45 3.60
CA GLY A 536 24.82 10.67 3.44
C GLY A 536 24.08 11.87 2.84
N ASP A 537 22.83 11.72 2.41
CA ASP A 537 21.99 12.80 1.87
C ASP A 537 20.61 12.77 2.54
N THR A 538 20.47 13.60 3.57
CA THR A 538 19.32 13.61 4.48
C THR A 538 18.39 14.77 4.13
N VAL A 539 17.83 14.77 2.93
CA VAL A 539 16.79 15.74 2.58
C VAL A 539 15.62 15.55 3.55
N LEU A 540 15.50 16.46 4.51
CA LEU A 540 14.48 16.34 5.57
C LEU A 540 13.10 16.75 5.08
N THR A 541 13.01 17.75 4.19
CA THR A 541 11.72 18.25 3.71
C THR A 541 11.86 18.92 2.34
N VAL A 542 10.92 18.66 1.44
CA VAL A 542 10.79 19.36 0.15
C VAL A 542 9.34 19.76 -0.04
N LEU A 543 9.10 21.02 -0.37
CA LEU A 543 7.79 21.52 -0.81
C LEU A 543 7.90 21.97 -2.26
N THR A 544 7.01 21.52 -3.13
CA THR A 544 6.93 21.98 -4.51
C THR A 544 5.47 22.13 -4.94
N LEU A 545 5.17 23.24 -5.61
CA LEU A 545 3.95 23.55 -6.29
C LEU A 545 4.32 23.74 -7.75
N GLY A 546 3.78 22.93 -8.65
CA GLY A 546 4.10 23.05 -10.05
C GLY A 546 5.54 22.71 -10.42
N GLY A 547 6.30 21.98 -9.61
CA GLY A 547 7.66 21.53 -9.93
C GLY A 547 8.78 22.52 -9.57
N TYR A 548 9.90 22.47 -10.31
CA TYR A 548 11.14 23.19 -10.00
C TYR A 548 11.57 24.16 -11.10
N HIS A 549 12.57 25.00 -10.85
CA HIS A 549 13.19 25.85 -11.86
C HIS A 549 13.72 25.01 -13.05
N PRO A 550 13.52 25.40 -14.32
CA PRO A 550 13.89 24.58 -15.48
C PRO A 550 15.37 24.14 -15.52
N ALA A 551 16.27 24.99 -15.04
CA ALA A 551 17.70 24.69 -14.93
C ALA A 551 18.11 23.92 -13.65
N TYR A 552 17.20 23.75 -12.68
CA TYR A 552 17.48 23.03 -11.44
C TYR A 552 17.36 21.52 -11.71
N LYS A 553 18.34 20.75 -11.23
CA LYS A 553 18.33 19.28 -11.36
C LYS A 553 17.87 18.68 -10.03
N PRO A 554 16.58 18.33 -9.86
CA PRO A 554 16.13 17.71 -8.62
C PRO A 554 16.74 16.31 -8.47
N PRO A 555 17.10 15.88 -7.24
CA PRO A 555 17.44 14.50 -6.96
C PRO A 555 16.31 13.54 -7.37
N THR A 556 16.64 12.29 -7.68
CA THR A 556 15.67 11.28 -8.15
C THR A 556 14.54 11.00 -7.16
N GLN A 557 14.77 11.21 -5.86
CA GLN A 557 13.78 11.02 -4.80
C GLN A 557 12.77 12.19 -4.67
N TYR A 558 13.02 13.34 -5.33
CA TYR A 558 12.16 14.51 -5.22
C TYR A 558 10.88 14.33 -6.04
N PRO A 559 9.72 14.76 -5.52
CA PRO A 559 8.48 14.68 -6.28
C PRO A 559 8.49 15.65 -7.47
N ASN A 560 7.87 15.28 -8.59
CA ASN A 560 7.80 16.13 -9.78
C ASN A 560 6.34 16.37 -10.19
N PRO A 561 5.59 17.23 -9.47
CA PRO A 561 4.20 17.48 -9.80
C PRO A 561 4.05 18.31 -11.09
N PRO A 562 2.92 18.18 -11.82
CA PRO A 562 2.64 18.98 -13.02
C PRO A 562 2.63 20.49 -12.75
N ARG A 563 3.10 21.29 -13.72
CA ARG A 563 3.12 22.77 -13.64
C ARG A 563 1.74 23.33 -13.27
N LEU A 564 1.73 24.31 -12.37
CA LEU A 564 0.54 25.15 -12.20
C LEU A 564 0.32 25.89 -13.52
N GLY A 565 -0.89 25.91 -14.05
CA GLY A 565 -1.11 26.49 -15.35
C GLY A 565 -2.56 26.80 -15.67
N ILE A 566 -2.72 27.70 -16.64
CA ILE A 566 -3.98 28.04 -17.28
C ILE A 566 -3.84 27.82 -18.79
N ALA A 567 -4.87 27.28 -19.42
CA ALA A 567 -4.94 27.15 -20.87
C ALA A 567 -6.32 27.59 -21.35
N TRP A 568 -6.37 28.70 -22.06
CA TRP A 568 -7.61 29.33 -22.50
C TRP A 568 -7.63 29.51 -24.01
N SER A 569 -8.69 29.02 -24.66
CA SER A 569 -8.92 29.19 -26.10
C SER A 569 -10.16 30.06 -26.35
N LEU A 570 -9.95 31.26 -26.87
CA LEU A 570 -10.96 32.27 -27.20
C LEU A 570 -11.05 32.47 -28.72
N GLY A 571 -11.19 31.37 -29.47
CA GLY A 571 -11.24 31.40 -30.93
C GLY A 571 -9.87 31.71 -31.54
N PRO A 572 -9.65 32.90 -32.16
CA PRO A 572 -8.34 33.25 -32.72
C PRO A 572 -7.27 33.56 -31.66
N LEU A 573 -7.67 33.83 -30.40
CA LEU A 573 -6.78 34.14 -29.28
C LEU A 573 -6.60 32.90 -28.39
N SER A 574 -5.36 32.48 -28.17
CA SER A 574 -4.99 31.45 -27.19
C SER A 574 -4.10 32.06 -26.11
N ILE A 575 -4.41 31.79 -24.85
CA ILE A 575 -3.64 32.24 -23.69
C ILE A 575 -3.23 31.01 -22.88
N THR A 576 -1.93 30.83 -22.71
CA THR A 576 -1.36 29.79 -21.85
C THR A 576 -0.48 30.43 -20.80
N GLY A 577 -0.68 30.04 -19.54
CA GLY A 577 0.17 30.46 -18.43
C GLY A 577 0.71 29.24 -17.70
N SER A 578 1.94 29.32 -17.20
CA SER A 578 2.53 28.32 -16.32
C SER A 578 3.26 28.97 -15.15
N ALA A 579 3.30 28.30 -14.01
CA ALA A 579 3.99 28.75 -12.82
C ALA A 579 4.53 27.57 -12.00
N TYR A 580 5.54 27.85 -11.19
CA TYR A 580 6.09 26.92 -10.22
C TYR A 580 6.60 27.65 -8.99
N PHE A 581 6.67 26.93 -7.87
CA PHE A 581 7.25 27.37 -6.62
C PHE A 581 7.81 26.15 -5.90
N ALA A 582 9.06 26.21 -5.43
CA ALA A 582 9.60 25.12 -4.63
C ALA A 582 10.57 25.61 -3.55
N ILE A 583 10.52 24.93 -2.42
CA ILE A 583 11.43 25.09 -1.28
C ILE A 583 12.12 23.75 -1.07
N THR A 584 13.45 23.76 -1.21
CA THR A 584 14.33 22.63 -0.89
C THR A 584 15.23 23.02 0.28
N PRO A 585 15.96 22.09 0.92
CA PRO A 585 16.90 22.46 1.97
C PRO A 585 18.01 23.42 1.52
N LYS A 586 18.29 23.51 0.21
CA LYS A 586 19.37 24.33 -0.35
C LYS A 586 18.88 25.65 -0.94
N VAL A 587 17.76 25.63 -1.68
CA VAL A 587 17.29 26.80 -2.44
C VAL A 587 15.77 26.94 -2.38
N ALA A 588 15.30 28.18 -2.42
CA ALA A 588 13.94 28.51 -2.82
C ALA A 588 13.91 28.94 -4.28
N MET A 589 12.85 28.61 -4.98
CA MET A 589 12.68 28.96 -6.38
C MET A 589 11.22 29.27 -6.68
N ALA A 590 11.00 30.18 -7.61
CA ALA A 590 9.69 30.53 -8.12
C ALA A 590 9.80 30.90 -9.58
N GLY A 591 8.75 30.71 -10.37
CA GLY A 591 8.74 31.20 -11.74
C GLY A 591 7.35 31.24 -12.31
N VAL A 592 7.17 32.12 -13.29
CA VAL A 592 5.92 32.33 -14.02
C VAL A 592 6.24 32.54 -15.49
N GLN A 593 5.35 32.07 -16.36
CA GLN A 593 5.40 32.24 -17.80
C GLN A 593 3.98 32.44 -18.32
N LEU A 594 3.83 33.34 -19.27
CA LEU A 594 2.60 33.67 -19.98
C LEU A 594 2.93 33.75 -21.47
N HIS A 595 2.14 33.06 -22.28
CA HIS A 595 2.17 33.13 -23.72
C HIS A 595 0.74 33.40 -24.21
N ALA A 596 0.54 34.51 -24.90
CA ALA A 596 -0.71 34.81 -25.59
C ALA A 596 -0.42 34.90 -27.09
N SER A 597 -1.19 34.17 -27.90
CA SER A 597 -1.07 34.18 -29.36
C SER A 597 -2.41 34.47 -30.03
N LEU A 598 -2.38 35.33 -31.04
CA LEU A 598 -3.53 35.69 -31.85
C LEU A 598 -3.25 35.27 -33.30
N THR A 599 -4.10 34.43 -33.88
CA THR A 599 -4.00 34.00 -35.28
C THR A 599 -5.29 34.35 -36.03
N ILE A 600 -5.18 35.25 -37.01
CA ILE A 600 -6.30 35.69 -37.86
C ILE A 600 -5.84 35.68 -39.32
N GLY A 601 -6.13 34.58 -40.04
CA GLY A 601 -5.76 34.43 -41.45
C GLY A 601 -4.25 34.51 -41.66
N VAL A 602 -3.79 35.57 -42.32
CA VAL A 602 -2.37 35.85 -42.63
C VAL A 602 -1.60 36.56 -41.51
N LEU A 603 -2.32 37.03 -40.48
CA LEU A 603 -1.78 37.79 -39.36
C LEU A 603 -1.61 36.87 -38.14
N HIS A 604 -0.40 36.86 -37.58
CA HIS A 604 -0.10 36.25 -36.29
C HIS A 604 0.52 37.29 -35.37
N ALA A 605 0.03 37.41 -34.13
CA ALA A 605 0.63 38.24 -33.10
C ALA A 605 0.86 37.41 -31.84
N PHE A 606 1.91 37.72 -31.07
CA PHE A 606 2.19 37.04 -29.82
C PHE A 606 2.71 38.01 -28.74
N LEU A 607 2.45 37.65 -27.49
CA LEU A 607 3.00 38.25 -26.28
C LEU A 607 3.55 37.10 -25.41
N ASP A 608 4.85 37.11 -25.22
CA ASP A 608 5.54 36.25 -24.26
C ASP A 608 5.99 37.09 -23.07
N ALA A 609 5.66 36.66 -21.85
CA ALA A 609 6.15 37.25 -20.62
C ALA A 609 6.56 36.14 -19.66
N TRP A 610 7.73 36.24 -19.03
CA TRP A 610 8.21 35.23 -18.10
C TRP A 610 9.11 35.85 -17.03
N ALA A 611 9.19 35.22 -15.88
CA ALA A 611 10.08 35.58 -14.80
C ALA A 611 10.42 34.34 -13.97
N ASP A 612 11.71 34.08 -13.79
CA ASP A 612 12.25 32.99 -12.97
C ASP A 612 13.11 33.57 -11.86
N PHE A 613 12.95 33.03 -10.66
CA PHE A 613 13.64 33.41 -9.43
C PHE A 613 14.31 32.20 -8.81
N LEU A 614 15.56 32.37 -8.40
CA LEU A 614 16.33 31.39 -7.66
C LEU A 614 16.99 32.08 -6.46
N ILE A 615 16.67 31.59 -5.27
CA ILE A 615 17.08 32.18 -3.99
C ILE A 615 17.88 31.16 -3.20
N ASN A 616 19.10 31.53 -2.84
CA ASN A 616 19.91 30.83 -1.86
C ASN A 616 19.66 31.41 -0.47
N TYR A 617 19.49 30.54 0.53
CA TYR A 617 19.22 31.01 1.88
C TYR A 617 20.43 31.68 2.53
N ARG A 618 21.62 31.05 2.46
CA ARG A 618 22.85 31.53 3.10
C ARG A 618 24.13 31.13 2.33
N PRO A 619 25.02 32.09 1.98
CA PRO A 619 24.80 33.53 2.03
C PRO A 619 23.55 33.90 1.22
N PHE A 620 22.75 34.84 1.73
CA PHE A 620 21.49 35.21 1.07
C PHE A 620 21.83 35.86 -0.26
N MET A 621 21.49 35.18 -1.35
CA MET A 621 21.71 35.64 -2.71
C MET A 621 20.52 35.20 -3.53
N PHE A 622 19.97 36.09 -4.34
CA PHE A 622 18.97 35.75 -5.33
C PHE A 622 19.48 36.10 -6.72
N THR A 623 19.03 35.32 -7.70
CA THR A 623 19.11 35.63 -9.12
C THR A 623 17.68 35.64 -9.64
N ALA A 624 17.34 36.66 -10.42
CA ALA A 624 16.06 36.71 -11.11
C ALA A 624 16.28 37.05 -12.58
N THR A 625 15.63 36.30 -13.45
CA THR A 625 15.62 36.54 -14.89
C THR A 625 14.19 36.77 -15.31
N ALA A 626 13.90 37.87 -15.96
CA ALA A 626 12.58 38.16 -16.51
C ALA A 626 12.70 38.61 -17.96
N GLY A 627 11.66 38.39 -18.73
CA GLY A 627 11.61 38.83 -20.10
C GLY A 627 10.19 39.11 -20.57
N VAL A 628 10.07 40.04 -21.49
CA VAL A 628 8.85 40.28 -22.26
C VAL A 628 9.22 40.39 -23.73
N ALA A 629 8.44 39.75 -24.60
CA ALA A 629 8.58 39.88 -26.04
C ALA A 629 7.19 40.01 -26.66
N VAL A 630 7.05 40.97 -27.57
CA VAL A 630 5.85 41.20 -28.36
C VAL A 630 6.26 41.16 -29.83
N GLY A 631 5.52 40.42 -30.63
CA GLY A 631 5.81 40.35 -32.06
C GLY A 631 4.59 40.16 -32.92
N VAL A 632 4.72 40.56 -34.19
CA VAL A 632 3.72 40.39 -35.24
C VAL A 632 4.39 39.78 -36.46
N ARG A 633 3.80 38.71 -36.98
CA ARG A 633 4.16 38.06 -38.23
C ARG A 633 3.01 38.20 -39.22
N PHE A 634 3.35 38.56 -40.46
CA PHE A 634 2.40 38.68 -41.55
C PHE A 634 2.97 37.97 -42.78
N THR A 635 2.25 36.97 -43.28
CA THR A 635 2.65 36.19 -44.46
C THR A 635 1.57 36.32 -45.54
N LEU A 636 1.90 36.99 -46.64
CA LEU A 636 0.98 37.16 -47.77
C LEU A 636 1.48 36.40 -49.00
N ASP A 637 0.71 35.40 -49.42
CA ASP A 637 0.95 34.65 -50.65
C ASP A 637 0.22 35.29 -51.85
N LYS A 638 0.97 35.78 -52.84
CA LYS A 638 0.44 36.24 -54.13
C LYS A 638 1.09 35.49 -55.29
N TRP A 639 0.34 34.53 -55.85
CA TRP A 639 0.60 33.75 -57.09
C TRP A 639 1.97 33.06 -57.22
N PHE A 640 3.08 33.81 -57.19
CA PHE A 640 4.47 33.33 -57.23
C PHE A 640 5.42 34.07 -56.26
N VAL A 641 4.93 34.99 -55.41
CA VAL A 641 5.72 35.71 -54.39
C VAL A 641 5.04 35.60 -53.02
N THR A 642 5.80 35.15 -52.01
CA THR A 642 5.40 35.17 -50.60
C THR A 642 6.12 36.32 -49.88
N ILE A 643 5.36 37.27 -49.32
CA ILE A 643 5.91 38.38 -48.54
C ILE A 643 5.83 38.00 -47.05
N HIS A 644 6.97 37.89 -46.39
CA HIS A 644 7.08 37.68 -44.94
C HIS A 644 7.52 38.96 -44.24
N ILE A 645 6.67 39.50 -43.36
CA ILE A 645 7.02 40.59 -42.44
C ILE A 645 7.06 39.99 -41.03
N ASN A 646 8.19 40.13 -40.35
CA ASN A 646 8.36 39.71 -38.96
C ASN A 646 8.95 40.88 -38.15
N VAL A 647 8.15 41.44 -37.24
CA VAL A 647 8.57 42.52 -36.36
C VAL A 647 8.45 42.03 -34.92
N GLN A 648 9.53 42.09 -34.17
CA GLN A 648 9.59 41.70 -32.76
C GLN A 648 10.29 42.79 -31.94
N ILE A 649 9.74 43.08 -30.77
CA ILE A 649 10.33 43.95 -29.75
C ILE A 649 10.32 43.19 -28.43
N GLY A 650 11.44 43.16 -27.73
CA GLY A 650 11.53 42.51 -26.44
C GLY A 650 12.50 43.20 -25.49
N ALA A 651 12.36 42.89 -24.20
CA ALA A 651 13.30 43.27 -23.18
C ALA A 651 13.56 42.08 -22.27
N ARG A 652 14.81 41.88 -21.87
CA ARG A 652 15.23 40.88 -20.88
C ARG A 652 15.94 41.58 -19.74
N LEU A 653 15.59 41.17 -18.53
CA LEU A 653 16.13 41.71 -17.29
C LEU A 653 16.81 40.58 -16.54
N PHE A 654 18.11 40.73 -16.27
CA PHE A 654 18.85 39.91 -15.33
C PHE A 654 19.09 40.72 -14.06
N LEU A 655 18.70 40.18 -12.91
CA LEU A 655 18.88 40.77 -11.58
C LEU A 655 19.64 39.79 -10.69
N GLN A 656 20.53 40.33 -9.87
CA GLN A 656 21.23 39.60 -8.81
C GLN A 656 21.34 40.49 -7.57
N GLY A 657 21.33 39.89 -6.39
CA GLY A 657 21.74 40.58 -5.16
C GLY A 657 21.54 39.77 -3.90
N PRO A 658 21.84 40.34 -2.72
CA PRO A 658 22.45 41.65 -2.48
C PRO A 658 23.98 41.71 -2.75
N PRO A 659 24.57 42.87 -3.10
CA PRO A 659 23.89 44.12 -3.46
C PRO A 659 23.11 43.97 -4.76
N PHE A 660 22.06 44.76 -4.94
CA PHE A 660 21.28 44.75 -6.18
C PHE A 660 22.13 45.23 -7.37
N LYS A 661 22.28 44.35 -8.36
CA LYS A 661 22.86 44.65 -9.67
C LYS A 661 22.09 43.95 -10.77
N GLY A 662 22.16 44.47 -11.99
CA GLY A 662 21.45 43.85 -13.10
C GLY A 662 21.83 44.42 -14.45
N ILE A 663 21.36 43.74 -15.49
CA ILE A 663 21.50 44.13 -16.89
C ILE A 663 20.11 44.05 -17.52
N CYS A 664 19.66 45.14 -18.14
CA CYS A 664 18.48 45.17 -18.98
C CYS A 664 18.92 45.18 -20.45
N HIS A 665 18.66 44.09 -21.16
CA HIS A 665 18.88 43.97 -22.60
C HIS A 665 17.58 44.34 -23.32
N VAL A 666 17.59 45.38 -24.14
CA VAL A 666 16.44 45.77 -24.98
C VAL A 666 16.76 45.37 -26.42
N ASP A 667 15.84 44.62 -27.04
CA ASP A 667 15.96 44.06 -28.38
C ASP A 667 14.85 44.64 -29.28
N PHE A 668 15.25 45.37 -30.32
CA PHE A 668 14.36 45.83 -31.40
C PHE A 668 14.67 45.05 -32.66
N TRP A 669 13.71 44.98 -33.59
CA TRP A 669 13.83 44.17 -34.82
C TRP A 669 15.07 44.47 -35.70
N LEU A 670 15.76 45.61 -35.52
CA LEU A 670 16.96 46.03 -36.26
C LEU A 670 18.24 46.12 -35.41
N PHE A 671 18.13 46.31 -34.10
CA PHE A 671 19.27 46.51 -33.18
C PHE A 671 18.87 46.28 -31.72
N GLY A 672 19.82 45.93 -30.86
CA GLY A 672 19.60 45.80 -29.42
C GLY A 672 20.77 46.39 -28.62
N PHE A 673 20.53 46.73 -27.35
CA PHE A 673 21.55 47.29 -26.46
C PHE A 673 21.33 46.90 -25.00
N ASP A 674 22.42 46.88 -24.23
CA ASP A 674 22.45 46.56 -22.81
C ASP A 674 22.54 47.81 -21.94
N ILE A 675 21.72 47.87 -20.89
CA ILE A 675 21.79 48.87 -19.83
C ILE A 675 22.14 48.15 -18.52
N ALA A 676 23.39 48.27 -18.08
CA ALA A 676 23.82 47.78 -16.77
C ALA A 676 23.49 48.80 -15.66
N PHE A 677 23.01 48.33 -14.51
CA PHE A 677 22.69 49.17 -13.35
C PHE A 677 23.01 48.47 -12.03
N GLY A 678 23.04 49.24 -10.94
CA GLY A 678 23.50 48.78 -9.62
C GLY A 678 25.02 48.87 -9.45
N SER A 679 25.53 48.39 -8.31
CA SER A 679 26.95 48.47 -7.96
C SER A 679 27.84 47.71 -8.95
N GLN A 680 28.65 48.45 -9.73
CA GLN A 680 29.54 47.89 -10.76
C GLN A 680 30.94 47.51 -10.24
N GLY A 681 31.22 47.72 -8.95
CA GLY A 681 32.49 47.34 -8.31
C GLY A 681 32.54 45.86 -7.91
N ILE A 682 33.71 45.36 -7.54
CA ILE A 682 33.85 44.12 -6.76
C ILE A 682 33.16 44.39 -5.43
N VAL A 683 31.91 43.96 -5.30
CA VAL A 683 31.21 44.06 -4.02
C VAL A 683 31.45 42.76 -3.29
N GLU A 684 32.13 42.88 -2.14
CA GLU A 684 32.28 41.80 -1.16
C GLU A 684 30.88 41.22 -0.87
N GLY A 685 30.77 39.89 -0.81
CA GLY A 685 29.52 39.21 -0.46
C GLY A 685 28.98 39.70 0.89
N PRO A 686 27.74 39.35 1.26
CA PRO A 686 27.17 39.79 2.54
C PRO A 686 28.14 39.51 3.70
N ASP A 687 28.38 40.51 4.55
CA ASP A 687 29.35 40.42 5.65
C ASP A 687 29.09 39.19 6.54
N ALA A 688 30.18 38.63 7.07
CA ALA A 688 30.11 37.57 8.06
C ALA A 688 29.27 38.04 9.27
N ILE A 689 28.27 37.26 9.67
CA ILE A 689 27.46 37.60 10.84
C ILE A 689 28.20 37.24 12.14
N SER A 690 27.86 37.93 13.23
CA SER A 690 28.40 37.62 14.55
C SER A 690 27.87 36.29 15.12
N LEU A 691 28.55 35.72 16.12
CA LEU A 691 28.09 34.50 16.81
C LEU A 691 26.71 34.67 17.43
N LEU A 692 26.40 35.85 17.99
CA LEU A 692 25.10 36.12 18.61
C LEU A 692 23.98 36.16 17.58
N GLU A 693 24.22 36.76 16.42
CA GLU A 693 23.27 36.77 15.30
C GLU A 693 23.07 35.36 14.74
N PHE A 694 24.16 34.59 14.59
CA PHE A 694 24.08 33.19 14.19
C PHE A 694 23.30 32.34 15.20
N TYR A 695 23.53 32.53 16.49
CA TYR A 695 22.81 31.84 17.57
C TYR A 695 21.31 32.17 17.53
N CYS A 696 20.94 33.44 17.40
CA CYS A 696 19.54 33.86 17.25
C CYS A 696 18.90 33.26 15.98
N LEU A 697 19.66 33.22 14.87
CA LEU A 697 19.21 32.64 13.61
C LEU A 697 19.00 31.13 13.71
N ALA A 698 19.90 30.40 14.36
CA ALA A 698 19.74 28.96 14.63
C ALA A 698 18.50 28.69 15.50
N LEU A 699 18.22 29.57 16.47
CA LEU A 699 17.00 29.52 17.30
C LEU A 699 15.73 29.98 16.58
N GLN A 700 15.80 30.36 15.30
CA GLN A 700 14.70 30.92 14.51
C GLN A 700 14.07 32.18 15.14
N LYS A 701 14.84 32.98 15.89
CA LYS A 701 14.44 34.35 16.23
C LYS A 701 14.53 35.19 14.95
N GLY A 702 13.41 35.73 14.48
CA GLY A 702 13.44 36.94 13.64
C GLY A 702 14.23 38.04 14.36
N SER A 703 14.72 39.05 13.61
CA SER A 703 15.46 40.22 14.13
C SER A 703 15.08 40.59 15.57
N PRO A 704 16.03 40.94 16.47
CA PRO A 704 15.85 41.05 17.93
C PRO A 704 14.74 41.99 18.46
N SER A 705 13.90 42.55 17.59
CA SER A 705 12.86 43.55 17.88
C SER A 705 11.41 43.02 17.97
N SER A 706 11.14 41.72 18.15
CA SER A 706 9.77 41.25 18.42
C SER A 706 9.68 40.31 19.63
N GLY A 707 9.03 40.77 20.71
CA GLY A 707 8.42 39.89 21.73
C GLY A 707 7.41 38.94 21.09
N THR A 708 7.05 37.77 21.65
CA THR A 708 6.55 37.59 23.03
C THR A 708 6.76 36.17 23.59
N THR A 709 7.71 35.37 23.09
CA THR A 709 8.18 34.13 23.74
C THR A 709 9.59 33.84 23.24
N SER A 710 10.59 33.80 24.13
CA SER A 710 11.93 33.38 23.72
C SER A 710 11.88 31.91 23.29
N PRO A 711 12.37 31.52 22.09
CA PRO A 711 12.56 30.12 21.72
C PRO A 711 13.34 29.40 22.78
N VAL A 712 12.84 28.22 23.17
CA VAL A 712 13.48 27.36 24.17
C VAL A 712 14.66 26.67 23.49
N PRO A 713 15.91 26.93 23.91
CA PRO A 713 17.10 26.41 23.22
C PRO A 713 17.26 24.89 23.35
N HIS A 714 16.59 24.30 24.33
CA HIS A 714 16.65 22.87 24.65
C HIS A 714 15.26 22.26 24.81
N LEU A 715 15.06 21.09 24.22
CA LEU A 715 13.86 20.28 24.38
C LEU A 715 14.17 19.10 25.32
N TYR A 716 13.39 18.99 26.39
CA TYR A 716 13.47 17.89 27.36
C TYR A 716 12.35 16.89 27.08
N THR A 717 12.72 15.65 26.77
CA THR A 717 11.77 14.58 26.44
C THR A 717 11.96 13.38 27.35
N CYS A 718 10.91 12.94 28.03
CA CYS A 718 10.92 11.66 28.73
C CYS A 718 10.72 10.54 27.70
N MET A 719 11.71 9.69 27.52
CA MET A 719 11.71 8.59 26.55
C MET A 719 11.17 7.28 27.14
N GLY A 720 11.15 7.15 28.47
CA GLY A 720 10.72 5.93 29.14
C GLY A 720 10.53 6.15 30.65
N GLY A 721 9.68 5.33 31.24
CA GLY A 721 9.46 5.30 32.70
C GLY A 721 8.58 6.43 33.24
N LEU A 722 7.83 7.17 32.43
CA LEU A 722 6.89 8.19 32.94
C LEU A 722 5.71 7.52 33.66
N ILE A 723 5.46 7.90 34.92
CA ILE A 723 4.33 7.42 35.71
C ILE A 723 3.22 8.48 35.65
N PRO A 724 2.02 8.15 35.12
CA PRO A 724 0.88 9.05 35.16
C PRO A 724 0.57 9.45 36.60
N ALA A 725 0.30 10.73 36.86
CA ALA A 725 -0.23 11.13 38.16
C ALA A 725 -1.54 10.38 38.40
N ALA A 726 -1.68 9.71 39.55
CA ALA A 726 -2.90 8.99 39.90
C ALA A 726 -4.07 9.98 39.91
N SER A 727 -4.93 9.89 38.90
CA SER A 727 -6.28 10.43 38.96
C SER A 727 -6.95 9.80 40.18
N SER A 728 -7.29 10.60 41.19
CA SER A 728 -8.18 10.17 42.27
C SER A 728 -9.44 9.58 41.64
N ALA A 729 -9.61 8.26 41.73
CA ALA A 729 -10.79 7.57 41.23
C ALA A 729 -12.03 8.08 41.98
N PRO A 730 -13.13 8.47 41.30
CA PRO A 730 -14.39 8.69 41.98
C PRO A 730 -15.00 7.33 42.31
N VAL A 731 -15.23 7.10 43.61
CA VAL A 731 -16.08 6.01 44.10
C VAL A 731 -17.50 6.26 43.60
N SER A 732 -18.09 5.23 43.02
CA SER A 732 -19.43 5.17 42.42
C SER A 732 -20.56 5.64 43.34
N SER A 733 -21.43 6.53 42.83
CA SER A 733 -22.87 6.55 43.16
C SER A 733 -23.70 7.31 42.11
N ALA A 734 -24.60 6.56 41.48
CA ALA A 734 -25.94 6.87 40.97
C ALA A 734 -26.20 8.01 39.95
N LEU A 735 -26.83 7.58 38.84
CA LEU A 735 -27.89 8.21 38.03
C LEU A 735 -27.97 9.76 37.94
N THR A 736 -27.77 10.32 36.74
CA THR A 736 -28.84 10.97 35.92
C THR A 736 -28.28 11.64 34.65
N THR A 737 -29.00 11.39 33.54
CA THR A 737 -29.20 12.14 32.29
C THR A 737 -28.28 13.30 31.83
N ASN A 738 -27.93 13.21 30.54
CA ASN A 738 -27.76 14.28 29.54
C ASN A 738 -26.60 15.28 29.70
N SER A 739 -25.46 15.00 29.03
CA SER A 739 -24.60 16.00 28.37
C SER A 739 -23.63 15.30 27.38
N PRO A 740 -23.35 15.87 26.19
CA PRO A 740 -22.48 15.24 25.18
C PRO A 740 -21.01 15.24 25.60
N PRO A 741 -20.19 14.29 25.13
CA PRO A 741 -18.78 14.20 25.48
C PRO A 741 -18.00 15.38 24.87
N ARG A 742 -17.30 16.12 25.74
CA ARG A 742 -16.38 17.20 25.39
C ARG A 742 -15.16 16.60 24.70
N SER A 743 -15.06 16.86 23.40
CA SER A 743 -13.96 16.51 22.51
C SER A 743 -12.58 16.90 23.05
N LEU A 744 -11.64 15.97 22.91
CA LEU A 744 -10.18 16.19 22.94
C LEU A 744 -9.83 17.40 22.06
N LYS A 745 -9.38 18.48 22.70
CA LYS A 745 -8.66 19.56 22.01
C LYS A 745 -7.21 19.15 21.89
N GLU A 746 -6.87 18.51 20.79
CA GLU A 746 -5.54 18.60 20.22
C GLU A 746 -5.45 19.89 19.39
N GLY A 747 -4.38 20.63 19.60
CA GLY A 747 -4.06 21.88 18.90
C GLY A 747 -3.19 22.76 19.79
N PRO A 748 -1.91 23.02 19.43
CA PRO A 748 -1.05 23.91 20.19
C PRO A 748 -1.43 25.36 19.83
N GLY A 749 -2.45 25.89 20.49
CA GLY A 749 -2.84 27.29 20.45
C GLY A 749 -2.48 27.97 21.76
N SER A 750 -1.70 29.05 21.66
CA SER A 750 -1.15 29.85 22.75
C SER A 750 -2.15 30.26 23.84
N SER A 751 -1.80 30.01 25.11
CA SER A 751 -2.13 30.91 26.21
C SER A 751 -0.84 31.53 26.73
N LYS A 752 -0.80 32.86 26.74
CA LYS A 752 0.18 33.68 27.43
C LYS A 752 0.23 33.25 28.89
N ASP A 753 1.42 32.99 29.42
CA ASP A 753 1.89 33.35 30.76
C ASP A 753 3.37 32.93 30.89
N GLU A 754 4.15 33.73 31.63
CA GLU A 754 5.56 33.51 31.97
C GLU A 754 5.83 32.11 32.56
N PRO A 755 7.08 31.60 32.49
CA PRO A 755 7.36 30.18 32.69
C PRO A 755 7.10 29.75 34.13
N ALA A 756 5.91 29.15 34.36
CA ALA A 756 5.64 28.40 35.56
C ALA A 756 6.67 27.26 35.69
N ALA A 757 7.37 27.23 36.82
CA ALA A 757 8.21 26.10 37.20
C ALA A 757 7.38 24.82 37.12
N LYS A 758 7.74 23.94 36.18
CA LYS A 758 7.01 22.72 35.83
C LYS A 758 7.04 21.75 37.01
N GLU A 759 5.91 21.11 37.29
CA GLU A 759 5.82 19.97 38.19
C GLU A 759 6.88 18.91 37.86
N PRO A 760 7.53 18.29 38.87
CA PRO A 760 8.55 17.28 38.63
C PRO A 760 7.94 16.05 37.94
N TRP A 761 8.62 15.49 36.95
CA TRP A 761 8.22 14.19 36.37
C TRP A 761 8.27 13.10 37.43
N ARG A 762 7.15 12.40 37.63
CA ARG A 762 7.14 11.15 38.39
C ARG A 762 7.57 10.02 37.46
N VAL A 763 8.63 9.31 37.82
CA VAL A 763 9.26 8.32 36.93
C VAL A 763 9.60 7.04 37.66
N ALA A 764 9.54 5.92 36.94
CA ALA A 764 9.98 4.61 37.40
C ALA A 764 11.51 4.52 37.30
N ALA A 765 12.19 4.36 38.43
CA ALA A 765 13.65 4.45 38.51
C ALA A 765 14.40 3.51 37.56
N GLY A 766 13.91 2.28 37.36
CA GLY A 766 14.60 1.26 36.56
C GLY A 766 14.41 1.35 35.04
N THR A 767 13.44 2.13 34.56
CA THR A 767 13.16 2.30 33.12
C THR A 767 13.21 3.77 32.68
N PHE A 768 13.64 4.65 33.59
CA PHE A 768 13.69 6.07 33.31
C PHE A 768 14.77 6.38 32.27
N ALA A 769 14.34 6.98 31.17
CA ALA A 769 15.24 7.50 30.16
C ALA A 769 14.72 8.86 29.70
N PHE A 770 15.63 9.81 29.49
CA PHE A 770 15.27 11.12 28.98
C PHE A 770 16.31 11.61 27.97
N ALA A 771 15.85 12.44 27.04
CA ALA A 771 16.67 13.11 26.05
C ALA A 771 16.66 14.61 26.28
N ILE A 772 17.82 15.23 26.10
CA ILE A 772 17.97 16.68 25.96
C ILE A 772 18.43 16.92 24.52
N SER A 773 17.57 17.54 23.73
CA SER A 773 17.88 17.97 22.36
C SER A 773 18.14 19.47 22.35
N SER A 774 19.10 19.91 21.55
CA SER A 774 19.55 21.28 21.39
C SER A 774 19.34 21.71 19.95
N VAL A 775 18.73 22.87 19.76
CA VAL A 775 18.56 23.47 18.42
C VAL A 775 19.92 23.90 17.85
N PHE A 776 20.87 24.26 18.71
CA PHE A 776 22.23 24.61 18.35
C PHE A 776 23.13 23.37 18.43
N ALA A 777 23.92 23.10 17.39
CA ALA A 777 24.82 21.95 17.35
C ALA A 777 25.89 22.02 18.45
N LEU A 778 26.30 20.85 18.95
CA LEU A 778 27.19 20.68 20.10
C LEU A 778 28.52 20.07 19.64
N SER A 779 29.63 20.56 20.19
CA SER A 779 30.96 19.95 20.06
C SER A 779 31.24 18.96 21.20
N ALA A 780 30.60 19.14 22.36
CA ALA A 780 30.71 18.27 23.52
C ALA A 780 29.53 18.41 24.49
N VAL A 781 29.38 17.43 25.39
CA VAL A 781 28.50 17.51 26.57
C VAL A 781 29.32 17.32 27.83
N SER A 782 29.13 18.20 28.81
CA SER A 782 29.76 18.13 30.13
C SER A 782 28.73 17.84 31.20
N ILE A 783 28.86 16.70 31.87
CA ILE A 783 28.01 16.30 32.99
C ILE A 783 28.74 16.55 34.30
N ARG A 784 28.10 17.32 35.17
CA ARG A 784 28.59 17.69 36.51
C ARG A 784 27.65 17.13 37.55
N TYR A 785 28.22 16.60 38.62
CA TYR A 785 27.44 16.23 39.81
C TYR A 785 27.65 17.29 40.88
N SER A 786 26.56 17.78 41.46
CA SER A 786 26.60 18.74 42.57
C SER A 786 26.11 18.04 43.84
N THR A 787 26.98 17.94 44.83
CA THR A 787 26.67 17.70 46.24
C THR A 787 26.99 19.01 46.94
N ASP A 788 26.01 19.68 47.55
CA ASP A 788 26.09 21.08 48.02
C ASP A 788 27.51 21.57 48.35
N GLN A 789 27.99 22.54 47.54
CA GLN A 789 29.31 23.19 47.55
C GLN A 789 30.45 22.42 46.83
N VAL A 790 30.83 22.94 45.65
CA VAL A 790 31.93 22.52 44.72
C VAL A 790 31.54 21.47 43.66
N GLY A 791 31.12 21.96 42.49
CA GLY A 791 30.84 21.14 41.31
C GLY A 791 32.11 20.57 40.66
N LYS A 792 32.40 19.29 40.91
CA LYS A 792 33.45 18.53 40.22
C LYS A 792 32.90 18.00 38.89
N ILE A 793 33.63 18.20 37.79
CA ILE A 793 33.27 17.64 36.47
C ILE A 793 33.60 16.14 36.50
N SER A 794 32.63 15.29 36.16
CA SER A 794 32.80 13.83 36.27
C SER A 794 32.84 13.12 34.92
N LYS A 795 32.18 13.65 33.89
CA LYS A 795 32.21 13.04 32.55
C LYS A 795 32.08 14.12 31.46
N CYS A 796 33.01 14.12 30.52
CA CYS A 796 32.95 14.90 29.29
C CYS A 796 32.75 13.92 28.13
N VAL A 797 31.72 14.15 27.32
CA VAL A 797 31.40 13.33 26.15
C VAL A 797 31.68 14.18 24.92
N PRO A 798 32.79 13.93 24.21
CA PRO A 798 33.08 14.64 22.96
C PRO A 798 32.16 14.16 21.84
N ARG A 799 32.04 14.96 20.77
CA ARG A 799 31.36 14.52 19.55
C ARG A 799 31.96 13.20 19.01
N PRO A 800 31.16 12.28 18.44
CA PRO A 800 31.67 11.08 17.81
C PRO A 800 32.37 11.42 16.48
N GLN A 801 33.70 11.29 16.43
CA GLN A 801 34.50 11.74 15.28
C GLN A 801 34.21 10.99 13.97
N ASN A 802 33.78 9.73 14.05
CA ASN A 802 33.50 8.88 12.87
C ASN A 802 32.07 9.05 12.33
N GLU A 803 31.17 9.69 13.08
CA GLU A 803 29.74 9.81 12.74
C GLU A 803 29.29 11.26 12.55
N THR A 804 30.08 12.23 13.01
CA THR A 804 29.75 13.66 12.96
C THR A 804 30.88 14.49 12.39
N SER A 805 30.52 15.58 11.72
CA SER A 805 31.49 16.60 11.27
C SER A 805 31.84 17.59 12.40
N PRO A 806 32.96 18.32 12.31
CA PRO A 806 33.19 19.49 13.17
C PRO A 806 32.06 20.51 12.98
N VAL A 807 31.72 21.23 14.05
CA VAL A 807 30.66 22.26 13.99
C VAL A 807 31.23 23.51 13.33
N PHE A 808 30.70 23.89 12.17
CA PHE A 808 31.00 25.17 11.53
C PHE A 808 29.74 26.04 11.48
N ALA A 809 29.92 27.31 11.15
CA ALA A 809 28.84 28.25 10.89
C ALA A 809 29.13 28.96 9.58
N ARG A 810 28.48 28.49 8.50
CA ARG A 810 28.67 29.05 7.16
C ARG A 810 28.35 30.56 7.10
N PRO A 811 27.28 31.08 7.74
CA PRO A 811 27.00 32.52 7.74
C PRO A 811 28.05 33.40 8.44
N MET A 812 28.88 32.80 9.31
CA MET A 812 29.98 33.50 9.99
C MET A 812 31.29 33.46 9.18
N HIS A 813 31.26 32.91 7.96
CA HIS A 813 32.42 32.75 7.07
C HIS A 813 33.60 31.99 7.69
N LEU A 814 33.33 31.02 8.57
CA LEU A 814 34.37 30.21 9.20
C LEU A 814 35.01 29.24 8.21
N GLN A 815 36.32 29.41 7.96
CA GLN A 815 37.10 28.59 7.02
C GLN A 815 38.03 27.58 7.70
N HIS A 816 38.59 27.91 8.86
CA HIS A 816 39.63 27.10 9.50
C HIS A 816 39.27 26.67 10.92
N GLU A 817 38.58 27.52 11.67
CA GLU A 817 38.21 27.28 13.06
C GLU A 817 36.78 26.77 13.17
N SER A 818 36.60 25.61 13.81
CA SER A 818 35.28 25.08 14.17
C SER A 818 34.76 25.76 15.44
N LEU A 819 33.45 25.92 15.55
CA LEU A 819 32.79 26.42 16.76
C LEU A 819 32.85 25.39 17.89
N GLU A 820 33.13 25.89 19.09
CA GLU A 820 32.98 25.12 20.33
C GLU A 820 31.63 25.43 20.98
N SER A 821 30.85 24.39 21.23
CA SER A 821 29.51 24.47 21.81
C SER A 821 29.35 23.31 22.80
N THR A 822 29.40 23.62 24.11
CA THR A 822 29.33 22.60 25.16
C THR A 822 28.03 22.70 25.93
N LEU A 823 27.19 21.66 25.84
CA LEU A 823 26.01 21.52 26.70
C LEU A 823 26.46 21.10 28.10
N ARG A 824 26.14 21.91 29.13
CA ARG A 824 26.45 21.60 30.53
C ARG A 824 25.20 21.08 31.24
N ILE A 825 25.28 19.86 31.77
CA ILE A 825 24.22 19.21 32.54
C ILE A 825 24.69 19.09 33.98
N THR A 826 23.90 19.60 34.92
CA THR A 826 24.16 19.47 36.35
C THR A 826 23.15 18.51 36.97
N ILE A 827 23.62 17.40 37.51
CA ILE A 827 22.82 16.42 38.26
C ILE A 827 23.08 16.67 39.75
N THR A 828 22.06 17.13 40.46
CA THR A 828 22.14 17.33 41.92
C THR A 828 21.80 16.02 42.62
N LEU A 829 22.70 15.55 43.48
CA LEU A 829 22.52 14.33 44.26
C LEU A 829 22.29 14.69 45.73
N PRO A 830 21.50 13.90 46.47
CA PRO A 830 21.49 13.99 47.93
C PRO A 830 22.88 13.67 48.50
N PRO A 831 23.22 14.16 49.71
CA PRO A 831 24.54 13.94 50.31
C PRO A 831 24.85 12.44 50.43
N ALA A 832 26.01 12.04 49.93
CA ALA A 832 26.42 10.63 49.88
C ALA A 832 26.65 10.06 51.30
N PRO A 833 26.22 8.81 51.58
CA PRO A 833 26.58 8.11 52.81
C PRO A 833 28.10 7.85 52.89
N LYS A 834 28.66 7.83 54.11
CA LYS A 834 30.12 7.89 54.42
C LYS A 834 30.99 6.72 53.93
N SER A 835 30.48 5.80 53.11
CA SER A 835 31.29 4.73 52.50
C SER A 835 30.63 4.22 51.22
N PRO A 836 30.99 4.76 50.04
CA PRO A 836 30.53 4.18 48.80
C PRO A 836 31.35 2.91 48.52
N GLN A 837 30.76 1.74 48.74
CA GLN A 837 31.28 0.52 48.14
C GLN A 837 31.01 0.60 46.63
N PRO A 838 32.04 0.58 45.76
CA PRO A 838 31.82 0.66 44.32
C PRO A 838 31.03 -0.57 43.87
N SER A 839 29.84 -0.33 43.31
CA SER A 839 28.99 -1.35 42.69
C SER A 839 28.95 -1.17 41.18
N LYS A 840 28.30 -2.06 40.41
CA LYS A 840 28.16 -1.89 38.96
C LYS A 840 27.39 -0.61 38.58
N THR A 841 26.67 -0.02 39.54
CA THR A 841 25.74 1.09 39.34
C THR A 841 26.34 2.44 39.75
N THR A 842 27.50 2.42 40.40
CA THR A 842 28.18 3.63 40.89
C THR A 842 29.62 3.72 40.38
N ASP A 843 30.09 4.94 40.08
CA ASP A 843 31.48 5.17 39.71
C ASP A 843 32.42 5.03 40.93
N LYS A 844 33.74 5.18 40.71
CA LYS A 844 34.75 5.09 41.79
C LYS A 844 34.56 6.12 42.91
N ASP A 845 33.76 7.16 42.67
CA ASP A 845 33.43 8.23 43.62
C ASP A 845 32.02 8.01 44.26
N GLY A 846 31.35 6.88 43.99
CA GLY A 846 30.02 6.55 44.54
C GLY A 846 28.85 7.23 43.82
N ARG A 847 29.05 7.78 42.61
CA ARG A 847 28.01 8.50 41.84
C ARG A 847 27.29 7.57 40.87
N PRO A 848 25.98 7.75 40.60
CA PRO A 848 25.24 6.91 39.68
C PRO A 848 25.84 6.92 38.26
N ASN A 849 26.09 5.74 37.70
CA ASN A 849 26.62 5.58 36.36
C ASN A 849 25.51 5.61 35.31
N TRP A 850 25.11 6.81 34.87
CA TRP A 850 24.11 6.98 33.82
C TRP A 850 24.59 6.43 32.48
N GLY A 851 23.74 5.65 31.83
CA GLY A 851 23.96 5.27 30.43
C GLY A 851 23.82 6.50 29.55
N ILE A 852 24.82 6.76 28.71
CA ILE A 852 24.90 7.98 27.91
C ILE A 852 25.06 7.61 26.45
N SER A 853 24.19 8.14 25.61
CA SER A 853 24.27 8.05 24.15
C SER A 853 24.06 9.42 23.53
N VAL A 854 24.81 9.71 22.47
CA VAL A 854 24.74 10.97 21.74
C VAL A 854 23.53 10.95 20.81
N ILE A 855 22.85 12.09 20.67
CA ILE A 855 21.84 12.31 19.64
C ILE A 855 22.49 13.16 18.55
N THR A 856 22.50 12.63 17.33
CA THR A 856 23.04 13.32 16.15
C THR A 856 21.91 13.60 15.17
N ASP A 857 21.73 14.83 14.71
CA ASP A 857 20.76 15.15 13.67
C ASP A 857 21.46 15.59 12.40
N SER A 858 20.83 15.34 11.26
CA SER A 858 21.25 15.92 10.00
C SER A 858 20.70 17.34 9.88
N VAL A 859 21.58 18.30 9.66
CA VAL A 859 21.24 19.73 9.62
C VAL A 859 21.72 20.37 8.32
N PRO A 860 21.09 21.47 7.85
CA PRO A 860 21.42 22.06 6.56
C PRO A 860 22.86 22.57 6.50
N ARG A 861 23.61 22.19 5.45
CA ARG A 861 24.97 22.71 5.20
C ARG A 861 25.00 24.20 4.89
N ALA A 862 23.89 24.75 4.42
CA ALA A 862 23.72 26.19 4.25
C ALA A 862 23.95 26.94 5.59
N LEU A 863 23.74 26.27 6.72
CA LEU A 863 23.92 26.84 8.05
C LEU A 863 25.18 26.33 8.75
N TRP A 864 25.44 25.03 8.69
CA TRP A 864 26.38 24.35 9.60
C TRP A 864 27.68 23.84 8.95
N ASP A 865 27.92 24.14 7.68
CA ASP A 865 29.14 23.70 6.97
C ASP A 865 30.25 24.75 7.01
N LYS A 866 31.46 24.33 6.65
CA LYS A 866 32.59 25.23 6.43
C LYS A 866 32.27 26.20 5.28
N TYR A 867 32.68 27.46 5.44
CA TYR A 867 32.58 28.43 4.37
C TYR A 867 33.69 28.20 3.33
N ASP A 868 33.29 28.11 2.06
CA ASP A 868 34.19 28.02 0.91
C ASP A 868 33.88 29.17 -0.07
N PRO A 869 34.80 30.16 -0.20
CA PRO A 869 34.63 31.29 -1.11
C PRO A 869 34.44 30.90 -2.58
N SER A 870 34.97 29.75 -3.03
CA SER A 870 34.84 29.31 -4.43
C SER A 870 33.42 28.83 -4.77
N SER A 871 32.70 28.38 -3.74
CA SER A 871 31.31 27.93 -3.84
C SER A 871 30.30 29.05 -3.55
N ASP A 872 30.77 30.25 -3.22
CA ASP A 872 29.91 31.38 -2.88
C ASP A 872 29.13 31.85 -4.14
N PRO A 873 27.78 31.87 -4.09
CA PRO A 873 26.97 32.41 -5.18
C PRO A 873 27.22 33.89 -5.50
N SER A 874 27.85 34.67 -4.61
CA SER A 874 28.24 36.06 -4.88
C SER A 874 29.20 36.20 -6.07
N GLY A 875 30.07 35.20 -6.28
CA GLY A 875 31.05 35.14 -7.38
C GLY A 875 30.51 34.61 -8.72
N GLY A 876 29.19 34.38 -8.84
CA GLY A 876 28.59 33.84 -10.07
C GLY A 876 28.66 32.31 -10.20
N SER A 877 28.88 31.60 -9.09
CA SER A 877 28.94 30.14 -9.07
C SER A 877 27.61 29.49 -9.45
N ARG A 878 27.65 28.42 -10.27
CA ARG A 878 26.50 27.57 -10.59
C ARG A 878 26.08 26.63 -9.45
N ALA A 879 26.72 26.74 -8.27
CA ALA A 879 26.43 25.92 -7.10
C ALA A 879 24.96 25.96 -6.64
N LEU A 880 24.20 27.00 -7.02
CA LEU A 880 22.76 27.13 -6.76
C LEU A 880 21.89 26.12 -7.53
N LEU A 881 22.38 25.61 -8.65
CA LEU A 881 21.65 24.69 -9.52
C LEU A 881 22.00 23.22 -9.25
N ASP A 882 23.04 22.97 -8.45
CA ASP A 882 23.44 21.64 -8.01
C ASP A 882 22.71 21.26 -6.73
N SER A 883 22.09 20.08 -6.69
CA SER A 883 21.38 19.56 -5.52
C SER A 883 22.22 18.60 -4.67
N SER A 884 23.51 18.40 -4.99
CA SER A 884 24.36 17.44 -4.28
C SER A 884 24.63 17.83 -2.82
N ASN A 885 24.63 16.83 -1.93
CA ASN A 885 24.99 16.91 -0.51
C ASN A 885 24.41 18.14 0.24
N PRO A 886 23.10 18.27 0.42
CA PRO A 886 22.47 19.43 1.09
C PRO A 886 22.67 19.50 2.62
N ASN A 887 23.00 18.41 3.30
CA ASN A 887 23.00 18.33 4.77
C ASN A 887 24.28 17.73 5.36
N VAL A 888 24.49 17.97 6.66
CA VAL A 888 25.63 17.50 7.46
C VAL A 888 25.14 16.94 8.80
N THR A 889 25.66 15.79 9.21
CA THR A 889 25.33 15.18 10.50
C THR A 889 26.13 15.82 11.63
N LEU A 890 25.45 16.42 12.59
CA LEU A 890 26.04 17.05 13.78
C LEU A 890 25.42 16.51 15.06
N MET A 891 26.18 16.56 16.14
CA MET A 891 25.66 16.26 17.48
C MET A 891 24.70 17.37 17.91
N THR A 892 23.46 17.01 18.21
CA THR A 892 22.40 17.95 18.61
C THR A 892 21.83 17.63 19.98
N GLY A 893 22.24 16.53 20.62
CA GLY A 893 21.72 16.24 21.95
C GLY A 893 22.37 15.04 22.61
N ILE A 894 21.73 14.61 23.70
CA ILE A 894 22.16 13.48 24.51
C ILE A 894 20.95 12.78 25.11
N LYS A 895 20.99 11.46 25.10
CA LYS A 895 20.06 10.57 25.81
C LYS A 895 20.76 10.03 27.04
N LEU A 896 20.12 10.21 28.19
CA LEU A 896 20.52 9.62 29.47
C LEU A 896 19.53 8.51 29.82
N THR A 897 20.05 7.32 30.10
CA THR A 897 19.29 6.18 30.62
C THR A 897 19.68 5.93 32.07
N SER A 898 18.72 5.49 32.87
CA SER A 898 18.95 5.10 34.26
C SER A 898 20.16 4.16 34.37
N PRO A 899 20.95 4.27 35.45
CA PRO A 899 21.98 3.27 35.76
C PRO A 899 21.36 1.86 35.78
N ASP A 900 22.17 0.85 35.47
CA ASP A 900 21.75 -0.54 35.62
C ASP A 900 21.28 -0.78 37.07
N PRO A 901 20.32 -1.68 37.31
CA PRO A 901 19.94 -2.03 38.68
C PRO A 901 21.06 -2.84 39.36
N ASP A 902 21.31 -2.57 40.64
CA ASP A 902 22.08 -3.49 41.48
C ASP A 902 21.16 -4.67 41.81
N PHE A 903 21.48 -5.84 41.27
CA PHE A 903 20.83 -7.07 41.69
C PHE A 903 21.21 -7.37 43.14
N SER A 904 20.27 -7.86 43.95
CA SER A 904 20.60 -8.39 45.27
C SER A 904 21.58 -9.57 45.11
N ASP A 905 22.52 -9.72 46.04
CA ASP A 905 23.43 -10.88 46.14
C ASP A 905 22.68 -12.17 46.59
N ASP A 906 21.44 -12.35 46.15
CA ASP A 906 20.64 -13.52 46.46
C ASP A 906 21.13 -14.69 45.59
N LYS A 907 22.00 -15.52 46.16
CA LYS A 907 22.47 -16.78 45.55
C LYS A 907 21.39 -17.85 45.62
N ILE A 908 20.21 -17.58 45.07
CA ILE A 908 19.20 -18.63 44.85
C ILE A 908 19.78 -19.53 43.76
N ALA A 909 20.04 -20.80 44.09
CA ALA A 909 20.52 -21.77 43.13
C ALA A 909 19.52 -21.86 41.94
N PRO A 910 19.99 -21.92 40.69
CA PRO A 910 19.11 -22.01 39.53
C PRO A 910 18.19 -23.22 39.67
N PHE A 911 16.88 -22.97 39.73
CA PHE A 911 15.85 -24.00 39.85
C PHE A 911 15.71 -24.74 38.51
N ASP A 912 16.21 -25.97 38.43
CA ASP A 912 16.00 -26.83 37.27
C ASP A 912 14.58 -27.39 37.30
N THR A 913 13.67 -26.69 36.62
CA THR A 913 12.27 -27.09 36.48
C THR A 913 12.13 -28.49 35.92
N VAL A 914 13.04 -28.92 35.03
CA VAL A 914 12.96 -30.24 34.39
C VAL A 914 13.40 -31.32 35.36
N ALA A 915 14.55 -31.15 36.03
CA ALA A 915 15.01 -32.09 37.06
C ALA A 915 14.02 -32.21 38.22
N SER A 916 13.39 -31.10 38.65
CA SER A 916 12.40 -31.11 39.74
C SER A 916 11.06 -31.78 39.37
N GLN A 917 10.78 -31.94 38.07
CA GLN A 917 9.58 -32.61 37.56
C GLN A 917 9.83 -34.06 37.11
N ILE A 918 11.08 -34.52 37.11
CA ILE A 918 11.41 -35.92 36.90
C ILE A 918 11.23 -36.66 38.23
N SER A 919 10.15 -37.43 38.34
CA SER A 919 10.03 -38.42 39.41
C SER A 919 10.37 -39.82 38.87
N ASP A 920 11.25 -40.53 39.58
CA ASP A 920 11.46 -41.96 39.33
C ASP A 920 10.18 -42.72 39.65
N VAL A 921 9.57 -43.34 38.63
CA VAL A 921 8.29 -44.09 38.72
C VAL A 921 8.43 -45.39 39.53
N VAL A 922 9.61 -45.68 40.08
CA VAL A 922 9.90 -46.90 40.85
C VAL A 922 10.30 -46.55 42.28
N LEU A 923 9.40 -45.88 43.00
CA LEU A 923 9.39 -45.88 44.46
C LEU A 923 8.03 -46.39 44.93
N LYS A 924 8.06 -47.29 45.93
CA LYS A 924 6.86 -47.86 46.58
C LYS A 924 5.80 -46.77 46.75
N PRO A 925 4.52 -47.02 46.42
CA PRO A 925 3.48 -46.00 46.51
C PRO A 925 3.47 -45.46 47.94
N VAL A 926 3.94 -44.22 48.10
CA VAL A 926 3.63 -43.44 49.29
C VAL A 926 2.12 -43.24 49.21
N ALA A 927 1.40 -43.85 50.13
CA ALA A 927 -0.04 -43.66 50.21
C ALA A 927 -0.31 -42.15 50.28
N LEU A 928 -0.92 -41.60 49.23
CA LEU A 928 -1.43 -40.25 49.29
C LEU A 928 -2.37 -40.17 50.50
N PRO A 929 -2.25 -39.15 51.36
CA PRO A 929 -3.14 -38.99 52.49
C PRO A 929 -4.58 -39.02 51.96
N ASP A 930 -5.43 -39.81 52.61
CA ASP A 930 -6.82 -40.05 52.19
C ASP A 930 -7.49 -38.71 51.87
N ALA A 931 -8.01 -38.54 50.65
CA ALA A 931 -8.68 -37.33 50.22
C ALA A 931 -9.94 -37.02 51.05
N LYS A 932 -10.39 -37.96 51.89
CA LYS A 932 -11.46 -37.78 52.88
C LYS A 932 -10.95 -37.37 54.27
N ALA A 933 -9.65 -37.36 54.51
CA ALA A 933 -9.11 -36.77 55.73
C ALA A 933 -9.33 -35.25 55.67
N THR A 934 -10.19 -34.75 56.55
CA THR A 934 -10.41 -33.30 56.71
C THR A 934 -9.06 -32.61 56.84
N PRO A 935 -8.77 -31.56 56.05
CA PRO A 935 -7.51 -30.83 56.17
C PRO A 935 -7.32 -30.42 57.61
N ASP A 936 -6.13 -30.70 58.15
CA ASP A 936 -5.77 -30.30 59.50
C ASP A 936 -6.02 -28.80 59.62
N LYS A 937 -6.86 -28.39 60.59
CA LYS A 937 -7.28 -27.00 60.77
C LYS A 937 -6.08 -26.05 60.94
N SER A 938 -4.89 -26.57 61.22
CA SER A 938 -3.65 -25.80 61.22
C SER A 938 -3.21 -25.26 59.84
N TRP A 939 -3.78 -25.75 58.73
CA TRP A 939 -3.59 -25.21 57.38
C TRP A 939 -4.68 -24.22 56.95
N ALA A 940 -5.75 -24.08 57.73
CA ALA A 940 -6.72 -23.03 57.49
C ALA A 940 -6.05 -21.68 57.87
N PRO A 941 -6.14 -20.65 57.02
CA PRO A 941 -5.64 -19.33 57.37
C PRO A 941 -6.32 -18.88 58.66
N VAL A 942 -5.51 -18.62 59.70
CA VAL A 942 -6.01 -17.97 60.91
C VAL A 942 -6.42 -16.57 60.49
N GLU A 943 -7.64 -16.14 60.83
CA GLU A 943 -8.07 -14.77 60.57
C GLU A 943 -7.04 -13.80 61.15
N PRO A 944 -6.60 -12.77 60.39
CA PRO A 944 -5.62 -11.82 60.88
C PRO A 944 -6.14 -11.20 62.17
N VAL A 945 -5.41 -11.39 63.27
CA VAL A 945 -5.66 -10.58 64.46
C VAL A 945 -5.23 -9.17 64.08
N GLU A 946 -6.19 -8.28 63.84
CA GLU A 946 -5.87 -6.86 63.60
C GLU A 946 -4.98 -6.39 64.75
N PRO A 947 -3.77 -5.88 64.48
CA PRO A 947 -2.90 -5.40 65.54
C PRO A 947 -3.60 -4.25 66.22
N LEU A 948 -4.01 -4.43 67.48
CA LEU A 948 -4.50 -3.33 68.30
C LEU A 948 -3.43 -2.22 68.26
N PRO A 949 -3.77 -0.98 67.87
CA PRO A 949 -2.80 0.08 67.60
C PRO A 949 -1.89 0.40 68.80
N GLU A 950 -2.25 -0.05 70.00
CA GLU A 950 -1.50 0.16 71.23
C GLU A 950 -0.36 -0.84 71.47
N ASN A 951 -0.24 -1.96 70.73
CA ASN A 951 0.89 -2.88 70.91
C ASN A 951 1.24 -3.77 69.69
N PRO A 952 1.85 -3.21 68.62
CA PRO A 952 2.30 -3.97 67.44
C PRO A 952 3.38 -5.02 67.74
N ALA A 953 4.06 -4.94 68.89
CA ALA A 953 5.05 -5.93 69.31
C ALA A 953 4.43 -7.27 69.75
N LYS A 954 3.11 -7.30 70.05
CA LYS A 954 2.42 -8.52 70.48
C LYS A 954 2.38 -9.59 69.40
N ALA A 955 2.10 -9.22 68.14
CA ALA A 955 2.09 -10.16 67.03
C ALA A 955 3.47 -10.81 66.79
N TRP A 956 4.54 -10.03 66.92
CA TRP A 956 5.92 -10.54 66.81
C TRP A 956 6.31 -11.45 67.97
N LYS A 957 5.84 -11.12 69.19
CA LYS A 957 6.04 -11.94 70.37
C LYS A 957 5.25 -13.26 70.29
N ASP A 958 4.03 -13.24 69.77
CA ASP A 958 3.21 -14.43 69.56
C ASP A 958 3.86 -15.38 68.53
N VAL A 959 4.42 -14.84 67.44
CA VAL A 959 5.21 -15.61 66.47
C VAL A 959 6.48 -16.18 67.11
N GLN A 960 7.18 -15.38 67.93
CA GLN A 960 8.37 -15.83 68.65
C GLN A 960 8.06 -16.97 69.63
N ASP A 961 7.01 -16.84 70.44
CA ASP A 961 6.59 -17.86 71.41
C ASP A 961 6.12 -19.16 70.72
N LEU A 962 5.44 -19.04 69.57
CA LEU A 962 5.03 -20.18 68.75
C LEU A 962 6.24 -20.88 68.10
N TRP A 963 7.29 -20.13 67.78
CA TRP A 963 8.53 -20.64 67.18
C TRP A 963 9.44 -21.30 68.21
N ASP A 964 9.52 -20.73 69.42
CA ASP A 964 10.29 -21.26 70.54
C ASP A 964 9.64 -22.52 71.15
N THR A 965 8.32 -22.62 71.06
CA THR A 965 7.54 -23.80 71.44
C THR A 965 6.63 -24.27 70.30
N PRO A 966 7.20 -24.87 69.23
CA PRO A 966 6.41 -25.32 68.11
C PRO A 966 5.46 -26.43 68.54
N LYS A 967 4.22 -26.40 68.03
CA LYS A 967 3.20 -27.44 68.31
C LYS A 967 3.66 -28.87 67.97
N ARG A 968 4.65 -29.01 67.07
CA ARG A 968 5.28 -30.29 66.67
C ARG A 968 6.44 -30.75 67.58
N GLY A 969 6.73 -30.05 68.67
CA GLY A 969 7.76 -30.40 69.67
C GLY A 969 9.01 -29.52 69.60
N LYS A 970 9.79 -29.48 70.71
CA LYS A 970 11.04 -28.72 70.80
C LYS A 970 12.03 -29.16 69.70
N GLY A 971 12.55 -28.19 68.93
CA GLY A 971 13.49 -28.42 67.84
C GLY A 971 12.87 -28.51 66.44
N ALA A 972 11.54 -28.47 66.30
CA ALA A 972 10.89 -28.49 64.98
C ALA A 972 11.17 -27.23 64.14
N GLY A 973 11.27 -26.05 64.77
CA GLY A 973 11.66 -24.81 64.08
C GLY A 973 13.07 -24.86 63.51
N VAL A 974 14.02 -25.42 64.28
CA VAL A 974 15.41 -25.62 63.83
C VAL A 974 15.48 -26.59 62.65
N LYS A 975 14.78 -27.73 62.73
CA LYS A 975 14.70 -28.68 61.61
C LYS A 975 14.06 -28.09 60.35
N ALA A 976 13.08 -27.19 60.51
CA ALA A 976 12.50 -26.49 59.38
C ALA A 976 13.53 -25.56 58.72
N VAL A 977 14.26 -24.76 59.51
CA VAL A 977 15.31 -23.88 58.97
C VAL A 977 16.45 -24.69 58.34
N GLU A 978 16.87 -25.80 58.95
CA GLU A 978 17.88 -26.71 58.38
C GLU A 978 17.39 -27.34 57.06
N ALA A 979 16.13 -27.72 56.97
CA ALA A 979 15.55 -28.24 55.73
C ALA A 979 15.53 -27.18 54.63
N TRP A 980 15.17 -25.94 54.95
CA TRP A 980 15.18 -24.83 53.99
C TRP A 980 16.59 -24.44 53.59
N ALA A 981 17.53 -24.39 54.54
CA ALA A 981 18.94 -24.13 54.26
C ALA A 981 19.55 -25.22 53.38
N SER A 982 19.17 -26.49 53.59
CA SER A 982 19.58 -27.61 52.74
C SER A 982 18.99 -27.49 51.33
N VAL A 983 17.68 -27.26 51.20
CA VAL A 983 16.98 -27.16 49.91
C VAL A 983 17.46 -25.95 49.10
N MET A 984 17.76 -24.83 49.76
CA MET A 984 18.20 -23.59 49.12
C MET A 984 19.73 -23.46 49.05
N GLU A 985 20.47 -24.50 49.46
CA GLU A 985 21.94 -24.57 49.49
C GLU A 985 22.64 -23.42 50.26
N TRP A 986 21.99 -22.91 51.31
CA TRP A 986 22.55 -21.86 52.16
C TRP A 986 23.74 -22.40 52.97
N LYS A 987 24.93 -21.79 52.84
CA LYS A 987 26.15 -22.25 53.53
C LYS A 987 26.12 -21.92 55.04
N CYS A 988 26.11 -22.94 55.90
CA CYS A 988 26.39 -22.79 57.33
C CYS A 988 27.89 -22.54 57.59
N GLY A 989 28.24 -21.42 58.22
CA GLY A 989 29.56 -21.24 58.82
C GLY A 989 29.67 -22.04 60.12
N LYS A 990 30.86 -22.55 60.47
CA LYS A 990 31.09 -23.21 61.76
C LYS A 990 30.96 -22.21 62.91
N GLY A 991 30.00 -22.46 63.80
CA GLY A 991 29.58 -21.60 64.91
C GLY A 991 28.18 -21.05 64.61
N ASP A 992 27.22 -21.35 65.48
CA ASP A 992 25.75 -21.23 65.31
C ASP A 992 25.22 -19.84 64.88
N VAL A 993 25.61 -19.36 63.70
CA VAL A 993 25.17 -18.12 63.08
C VAL A 993 25.02 -18.34 61.58
N PHE A 994 23.78 -18.37 61.09
CA PHE A 994 23.48 -18.28 59.67
C PHE A 994 23.85 -16.88 59.17
N ARG A 995 24.83 -16.75 58.27
CA ARG A 995 25.09 -15.49 57.56
C ARG A 995 24.12 -15.39 56.39
N LEU A 996 23.07 -14.60 56.56
CA LEU A 996 22.04 -14.32 55.56
C LEU A 996 22.27 -12.95 54.87
N PRO A 997 21.67 -12.73 53.68
CA PRO A 997 21.76 -11.46 52.94
C PRO A 997 21.22 -10.25 53.73
N LYS A 998 21.65 -9.04 53.36
CA LYS A 998 21.25 -7.77 54.01
C LYS A 998 19.72 -7.60 54.00
N GLY A 999 19.15 -7.21 55.14
CA GLY A 999 17.70 -6.94 55.29
C GLY A 999 16.86 -8.09 55.86
N MET A 1000 17.47 -9.25 56.15
CA MET A 1000 16.78 -10.41 56.70
C MET A 1000 16.84 -10.45 58.24
N LEU A 1001 15.70 -10.69 58.92
CA LEU A 1001 15.65 -10.90 60.37
C LEU A 1001 16.28 -12.27 60.71
N VAL A 1002 17.21 -12.31 61.66
CA VAL A 1002 17.88 -13.56 62.07
C VAL A 1002 17.64 -13.86 63.55
N PHE A 1003 17.44 -15.13 63.87
CA PHE A 1003 17.28 -15.65 65.24
C PHE A 1003 18.55 -16.37 65.68
N VAL A 1004 19.23 -15.90 66.72
CA VAL A 1004 20.45 -16.51 67.27
C VAL A 1004 20.31 -16.68 68.77
N ALA A 1005 20.51 -17.90 69.27
CA ALA A 1005 20.50 -18.26 70.70
C ALA A 1005 19.28 -17.72 71.49
N GLY A 1006 18.08 -17.79 70.91
CA GLY A 1006 16.83 -17.41 71.59
C GLY A 1006 16.43 -15.93 71.47
N ARG A 1007 17.07 -15.14 70.59
CA ARG A 1007 16.69 -13.72 70.34
C ARG A 1007 16.78 -13.34 68.86
N TRP A 1008 15.89 -12.45 68.44
CA TRP A 1008 15.89 -11.83 67.11
C TRP A 1008 16.92 -10.68 67.04
N ILE A 1009 17.77 -10.69 66.02
CA ILE A 1009 18.71 -9.61 65.68
C ILE A 1009 18.49 -9.24 64.22
N LEU A 1010 18.23 -7.95 63.97
CA LEU A 1010 18.15 -7.38 62.62
C LEU A 1010 19.57 -7.01 62.18
N HIS A 1011 20.08 -7.61 61.09
CA HIS A 1011 21.39 -7.23 60.56
C HIS A 1011 21.27 -5.95 59.72
N VAL A 1012 21.64 -4.82 60.32
CA VAL A 1012 21.70 -3.49 59.68
C VAL A 1012 23.10 -2.90 59.88
N ASP A 1013 23.70 -2.35 58.83
CA ASP A 1013 24.99 -1.66 58.92
C ASP A 1013 24.75 -0.14 59.14
N GLN A 1014 24.95 0.28 60.41
CA GLN A 1014 25.25 1.61 61.02
C GLN A 1014 24.49 2.87 60.54
N ASN A 1015 23.73 3.60 61.38
CA ASN A 1015 24.09 4.22 62.68
C ASN A 1015 22.99 4.10 63.76
N ILE A 1016 23.21 3.29 64.80
CA ILE A 1016 22.85 3.57 66.21
C ILE A 1016 23.93 2.89 67.07
N GLU A 1017 24.64 3.65 67.90
CA GLU A 1017 25.62 3.12 68.87
C GLU A 1017 24.94 2.29 69.97
N LEU A 1018 25.58 1.21 70.42
CA LEU A 1018 25.53 0.77 71.82
C LEU A 1018 26.75 -0.14 72.13
N LEU A 1019 27.61 0.39 73.00
CA LEU A 1019 28.83 -0.23 73.53
C LEU A 1019 28.53 -1.51 74.33
N PHE A 1020 29.36 -2.54 74.17
CA PHE A 1020 29.53 -3.64 75.12
C PHE A 1020 30.80 -3.44 75.94
N ALA A 1021 30.69 -3.39 77.26
CA ALA A 1021 31.78 -3.70 78.19
C ALA A 1021 31.25 -4.66 79.27
N LEU A 1022 31.84 -5.85 79.28
CA LEU A 1022 31.70 -6.90 80.29
C LEU A 1022 32.59 -6.55 81.49
N HIS A 1023 32.10 -6.60 82.74
CA HIS A 1023 32.59 -7.57 83.71
C HIS A 1023 31.84 -7.57 85.06
N TYR A 1024 31.56 -8.80 85.47
CA TYR A 1024 31.21 -9.32 86.79
C TYR A 1024 32.17 -8.80 87.89
N THR A 1025 31.72 -8.71 89.15
CA THR A 1025 32.65 -8.71 90.30
C THR A 1025 32.39 -9.91 91.20
N GLY A 1026 33.43 -10.73 91.43
CA GLY A 1026 33.49 -11.68 92.54
C GLY A 1026 34.04 -13.05 92.16
N GLY A 1027 35.37 -13.16 92.07
CA GLY A 1027 36.16 -14.36 91.75
C GLY A 1027 37.44 -13.98 91.05
#